data_AF-A0A924WH45-F1
#
_entry.id   AF-A0A924WH45-F1
#
_cell.length_a   1.000
_cell.length_b   1.000
_cell.length_c   1.000
_cell.angle_alpha   90.00
_cell.angle_beta   90.00
_cell.angle_gamma   90.00
#
_symmetry.space_group_name_H-M   'P 1'
#
loop_
_entity.id
_entity.type
_entity.pdbx_description
1 polymer ?
#
loop_
_entity_poly.entity_id
_entity_poly.type
_entity_poly.pdbx_seq_one_letter_code
_entity_poly.pdbx_strand_id
1 'polypeptide(L)'
;MANILFPKIPLLAALSSAMVFLAAHDSRRFANLSQSADTQEEKWVDSVFNALSEEERLGQLFMLRAHSDKDTAYERQVEDLIRKYKPGGMCFFNPTYLGTPEKHAELTNRYQAASPRVPLMIAMDFENGVGMRYRGNALSFPRAMMLGAIQDNRLIYEMGREIARQCLRMGVQVNFAPVADVNNNPGNPVIGERSYGEDRYNVAAKAFQYMSGLQDGGVLASVKHFPGHGDTDMDSHFDLPVIPFNRARLDSLELYPFRMLAKNGAGSIMVAHLQVNALDARENRPTTLSRATVTDLLRKEMGFEGLIFTDAMEMEGVKKFFPNGIADVEAFKAGNDMSLLPVDVGASITAIQIALADGSLDREQLWASVKRILRAKFRLGLTKPQLVDLANLRRDLNPPEALALKHRIISNALTLVRDEKDLIGFPNLENLKFATLAIGDTNRTVFQTYCGQYASMAHFNTPKEVSDSLGIKLLDTLRNFDVVLVGLHGIRTTPRPNRAVNPEPGPDTIYGLTHSELDFLRKLNEKNTIVLTVFGNPYTYHWMDAPPLLLQAFTEDPMAQQLAAQSLFGANDLNGIMPVTAASWARFGQGMKKIFPQKRLGYALPESVGMSTDSLAMMDGIVSEMVSMGAAPGCQILVAKDNKIVWQKSYGHYTYEQTQAVTNETIYDLASVTKVAATTISMMKLTENHKVSLDAPMSNYVPELKTTDKKDLTVREMMAHHAGLQAWIPFYQQTLTADKMPSSKIYLHTSQPGFEVPVAKDLFMENAWADTVWQQIFNSPLSDNKNYKYSDLDFYLCARAVHNLNGSPVDVF
;
A
#
# COMPACT_ATOMS: atom_id res chain seq x y z
N MET A 1 20.64 52.56 -29.13
CA MET A 1 20.71 53.70 -28.19
C MET A 1 19.37 53.73 -27.46
N ALA A 2 19.24 53.73 -26.13
CA ALA A 2 20.20 53.58 -25.02
C ALA A 2 19.52 52.64 -23.96
N ASN A 3 20.17 51.90 -23.05
CA ASN A 3 21.14 52.27 -22.00
C ASN A 3 20.61 53.38 -21.07
N ILE A 4 20.75 53.36 -19.73
CA ILE A 4 21.21 52.38 -18.71
C ILE A 4 20.60 52.86 -17.35
N LEU A 5 20.48 52.20 -16.19
CA LEU A 5 21.30 51.26 -15.38
C LEU A 5 20.38 50.64 -14.27
N PHE A 6 20.74 49.49 -13.67
CA PHE A 6 20.80 49.22 -12.19
C PHE A 6 21.18 47.74 -11.91
N PRO A 7 21.75 47.37 -10.74
CA PRO A 7 23.04 46.68 -10.76
C PRO A 7 23.08 45.27 -10.14
N LYS A 8 24.17 44.54 -10.43
CA LYS A 8 24.56 43.31 -9.72
C LYS A 8 25.69 43.59 -8.73
N ILE A 9 25.51 43.21 -7.45
CA ILE A 9 26.58 42.87 -6.50
C ILE A 9 26.13 41.57 -5.76
N PRO A 10 27.03 40.65 -5.36
CA PRO A 10 26.66 39.24 -5.16
C PRO A 10 26.91 38.67 -3.73
N LEU A 11 26.72 37.34 -3.63
CA LEU A 11 27.30 36.37 -2.68
C LEU A 11 26.48 35.98 -1.43
N LEU A 12 26.88 34.84 -0.84
CA LEU A 12 26.52 34.29 0.50
C LEU A 12 25.13 33.65 0.69
N ALA A 13 24.84 32.58 -0.06
CA ALA A 13 23.83 31.57 0.33
C ALA A 13 24.12 30.15 -0.27
N ALA A 14 25.39 29.71 -0.31
CA ALA A 14 25.80 28.50 -1.06
C ALA A 14 26.84 27.63 -0.33
N LEU A 15 26.75 27.50 1.00
CA LEU A 15 27.70 26.73 1.83
C LEU A 15 27.01 26.04 3.04
N SER A 16 25.97 25.24 2.77
CA SER A 16 25.30 24.44 3.82
C SER A 16 24.73 23.09 3.35
N SER A 17 24.56 22.87 2.05
CA SER A 17 24.00 21.64 1.47
C SER A 17 25.04 20.56 1.09
N ALA A 18 26.34 20.82 1.33
CA ALA A 18 27.45 19.99 0.84
C ALA A 18 27.82 18.77 1.71
N MET A 19 27.15 18.54 2.85
CA MET A 19 27.48 17.47 3.80
C MET A 19 26.40 16.37 3.96
N VAL A 20 25.58 16.14 2.92
CA VAL A 20 24.63 14.99 2.88
C VAL A 20 24.95 14.00 1.75
N PHE A 21 25.72 14.41 0.73
CA PHE A 21 25.99 13.61 -0.47
C PHE A 21 27.30 12.78 -0.46
N LEU A 22 27.71 12.30 0.72
CA LEU A 22 28.81 11.31 0.86
C LEU A 22 28.35 9.93 1.38
N ALA A 23 27.04 9.73 1.53
CA ALA A 23 26.42 8.43 1.83
C ALA A 23 25.73 7.80 0.60
N ALA A 24 26.25 8.05 -0.61
CA ALA A 24 25.94 7.27 -1.81
C ALA A 24 26.62 5.90 -1.73
N HIS A 25 26.23 5.10 -0.72
CA HIS A 25 26.89 3.86 -0.34
C HIS A 25 26.44 2.72 -1.25
N ASP A 26 27.14 2.61 -2.38
CA ASP A 26 27.26 1.43 -3.23
C ASP A 26 25.98 0.59 -3.42
N SER A 27 25.14 1.02 -4.37
CA SER A 27 23.95 0.30 -4.85
C SER A 27 24.27 -1.05 -5.53
N ARG A 28 25.51 -1.53 -5.39
CA ARG A 28 26.05 -2.81 -5.88
C ARG A 28 26.70 -3.62 -4.76
N ARG A 29 26.36 -3.35 -3.48
CA ARG A 29 26.78 -4.08 -2.27
C ARG A 29 26.95 -5.60 -2.46
N PHE A 30 26.07 -6.27 -3.19
CA PHE A 30 26.13 -7.73 -3.42
C PHE A 30 26.53 -8.15 -4.85
N ALA A 31 26.82 -7.21 -5.76
CA ALA A 31 26.96 -7.47 -7.19
C ALA A 31 28.21 -8.27 -7.61
N ASN A 32 29.24 -8.30 -6.75
CA ASN A 32 30.43 -9.13 -6.96
C ASN A 32 30.86 -9.76 -5.63
N LEU A 33 30.71 -11.08 -5.55
CA LEU A 33 31.09 -11.93 -4.42
C LEU A 33 32.21 -12.92 -4.79
N SER A 34 32.65 -12.97 -6.05
CA SER A 34 33.86 -13.72 -6.45
C SER A 34 35.14 -13.09 -5.90
N GLN A 35 35.16 -11.77 -5.73
CA GLN A 35 36.28 -11.00 -5.16
C GLN A 35 35.77 -9.78 -4.35
N SER A 36 36.64 -9.22 -3.51
CA SER A 36 36.39 -7.94 -2.83
C SER A 36 37.53 -6.94 -3.02
N ALA A 37 37.19 -5.66 -2.95
CA ALA A 37 38.15 -4.58 -2.76
C ALA A 37 38.33 -4.22 -1.25
N ASP A 38 37.45 -4.71 -0.38
CA ASP A 38 37.57 -4.49 1.06
C ASP A 38 38.55 -5.49 1.69
N THR A 39 39.66 -4.98 2.20
CA THR A 39 40.67 -5.78 2.91
C THR A 39 40.19 -6.31 4.27
N GLN A 40 39.11 -5.79 4.85
CA GLN A 40 38.49 -6.36 6.05
C GLN A 40 37.66 -7.59 5.70
N GLU A 41 36.87 -7.52 4.63
CA GLU A 41 36.13 -8.65 4.09
C GLU A 41 37.04 -9.82 3.71
N GLU A 42 38.06 -9.62 2.88
CA GLU A 42 38.97 -10.72 2.50
C GLU A 42 39.67 -11.35 3.71
N LYS A 43 40.12 -10.54 4.68
CA LYS A 43 40.72 -11.06 5.93
C LYS A 43 39.74 -11.88 6.76
N TRP A 44 38.49 -11.46 6.86
CA TRP A 44 37.47 -12.22 7.59
C TRP A 44 37.11 -13.51 6.84
N VAL A 45 36.92 -13.44 5.53
CA VAL A 45 36.61 -14.59 4.66
C VAL A 45 37.72 -15.63 4.72
N ASP A 46 38.98 -15.24 4.54
CA ASP A 46 40.11 -16.17 4.62
C ASP A 46 40.32 -16.69 6.04
N SER A 47 40.15 -15.86 7.07
CA SER A 47 40.26 -16.31 8.47
C SER A 47 39.19 -17.35 8.81
N VAL A 48 37.94 -17.16 8.37
CA VAL A 48 36.86 -18.13 8.60
C VAL A 48 37.06 -19.37 7.73
N PHE A 49 37.31 -19.20 6.42
CA PHE A 49 37.51 -20.32 5.49
C PHE A 49 38.64 -21.25 5.94
N ASN A 50 39.80 -20.70 6.31
CA ASN A 50 40.95 -21.48 6.75
C ASN A 50 40.72 -22.16 8.12
N ALA A 51 39.88 -21.59 8.98
CA ALA A 51 39.54 -22.17 10.28
C ALA A 51 38.47 -23.27 10.21
N LEU A 52 37.62 -23.29 9.17
CA LEU A 52 36.64 -24.36 8.94
C LEU A 52 37.32 -25.65 8.47
N SER A 53 36.87 -26.80 8.99
CA SER A 53 37.22 -28.12 8.45
C SER A 53 36.63 -28.32 7.05
N GLU A 54 37.07 -29.35 6.34
CA GLU A 54 36.50 -29.70 5.03
C GLU A 54 34.99 -30.01 5.11
N GLU A 55 34.56 -30.76 6.13
CA GLU A 55 33.13 -31.04 6.37
C GLU A 55 32.35 -29.78 6.74
N GLU A 56 32.92 -28.88 7.56
CA GLU A 56 32.28 -27.59 7.88
C GLU A 56 32.15 -26.69 6.64
N ARG A 57 33.13 -26.72 5.71
CA ARG A 57 33.05 -26.00 4.42
C ARG A 57 31.97 -26.60 3.50
N LEU A 58 31.85 -27.93 3.45
CA LEU A 58 30.76 -28.59 2.72
C LEU A 58 29.39 -28.20 3.31
N GLY A 59 29.28 -28.11 4.63
CA GLY A 59 28.10 -27.58 5.32
C GLY A 59 27.67 -26.20 4.81
N GLN A 60 28.61 -25.28 4.61
CA GLN A 60 28.31 -23.92 4.16
C GLN A 60 27.63 -23.85 2.79
N LEU A 61 27.71 -24.89 1.96
CA LEU A 61 27.05 -24.97 0.65
C LEU A 61 25.53 -25.22 0.72
N PHE A 62 24.98 -25.58 1.89
CA PHE A 62 23.59 -25.98 2.04
C PHE A 62 22.72 -24.95 2.77
N MET A 63 21.49 -24.78 2.30
CA MET A 63 20.42 -24.08 3.01
C MET A 63 19.31 -25.07 3.39
N LEU A 64 19.15 -25.33 4.69
CA LEU A 64 18.25 -26.39 5.19
C LEU A 64 16.83 -25.88 5.50
N ARG A 65 15.88 -26.82 5.56
CA ARG A 65 14.47 -26.52 5.83
C ARG A 65 14.24 -26.15 7.31
N ALA A 66 13.50 -25.07 7.54
CA ALA A 66 12.94 -24.70 8.83
C ALA A 66 11.43 -24.41 8.69
N HIS A 67 10.68 -24.56 9.77
CA HIS A 67 9.24 -24.27 9.80
C HIS A 67 8.87 -23.52 11.07
N SER A 68 8.04 -22.49 10.96
CA SER A 68 7.41 -21.83 12.12
C SER A 68 6.08 -22.47 12.52
N ASP A 69 5.60 -23.48 11.78
CA ASP A 69 4.31 -24.17 11.95
C ASP A 69 4.45 -25.68 12.26
N LYS A 70 5.52 -26.05 12.96
CA LYS A 70 5.79 -27.40 13.46
C LYS A 70 6.04 -27.39 14.96
N ASP A 71 6.09 -28.59 15.54
CA ASP A 71 6.24 -28.77 16.98
C ASP A 71 7.71 -28.72 17.46
N THR A 72 7.88 -28.71 18.78
CA THR A 72 9.21 -28.66 19.41
C THR A 72 10.04 -29.94 19.21
N ALA A 73 9.48 -31.04 18.67
CA ALA A 73 10.27 -32.20 18.27
C ALA A 73 10.96 -31.93 16.93
N TYR A 74 10.23 -31.39 15.95
CA TYR A 74 10.81 -30.91 14.69
C TYR A 74 11.81 -29.76 14.93
N GLU A 75 11.51 -28.82 15.84
CA GLU A 75 12.44 -27.73 16.18
C GLU A 75 13.81 -28.25 16.64
N ARG A 76 13.82 -29.31 17.47
CA ARG A 76 15.06 -29.96 17.94
C ARG A 76 15.77 -30.71 16.82
N GLN A 77 15.04 -31.44 15.97
CA GLN A 77 15.62 -32.13 14.81
C GLN A 77 16.38 -31.14 13.90
N VAL A 78 15.80 -29.95 13.64
CA VAL A 78 16.47 -28.90 12.87
C VAL A 78 17.70 -28.35 13.61
N GLU A 79 17.62 -28.18 14.93
CA GLU A 79 18.77 -27.77 15.74
C GLU A 79 19.92 -28.79 15.70
N ASP A 80 19.62 -30.09 15.77
CA ASP A 80 20.60 -31.17 15.68
C ASP A 80 21.26 -31.24 14.29
N LEU A 81 20.48 -31.01 13.21
CA LEU A 81 21.01 -30.88 11.85
C LEU A 81 21.96 -29.67 11.71
N ILE A 82 21.62 -28.52 12.31
CA ILE A 82 22.50 -27.33 12.34
C ILE A 82 23.79 -27.65 13.14
N ARG A 83 23.65 -28.27 14.31
CA ARG A 83 24.77 -28.63 15.19
C ARG A 83 25.71 -29.64 14.53
N LYS A 84 25.18 -30.61 13.78
CA LYS A 84 25.96 -31.62 13.05
C LYS A 84 26.63 -31.04 11.80
N TYR A 85 25.84 -30.54 10.85
CA TYR A 85 26.31 -30.27 9.49
C TYR A 85 26.78 -28.84 9.22
N LYS A 86 26.67 -27.91 10.19
CA LYS A 86 27.08 -26.49 10.04
C LYS A 86 26.61 -25.85 8.72
N PRO A 87 25.29 -25.76 8.47
CA PRO A 87 24.76 -25.28 7.19
C PRO A 87 25.13 -23.81 6.89
N GLY A 88 25.09 -23.44 5.62
CA GLY A 88 25.24 -22.06 5.17
C GLY A 88 24.07 -21.18 5.62
N GLY A 89 22.86 -21.72 5.64
CA GLY A 89 21.68 -21.00 6.08
C GLY A 89 20.46 -21.89 6.32
N MET A 90 19.33 -21.23 6.61
CA MET A 90 18.02 -21.86 6.85
C MET A 90 16.95 -21.16 6.01
N CYS A 91 16.14 -21.92 5.27
CA CYS A 91 14.95 -21.41 4.60
C CYS A 91 13.71 -21.75 5.42
N PHE A 92 12.98 -20.72 5.87
CA PHE A 92 11.76 -20.87 6.67
C PHE A 92 10.51 -21.07 5.81
N PHE A 93 9.58 -21.86 6.35
CA PHE A 93 8.27 -22.14 5.75
C PHE A 93 7.14 -21.99 6.78
N ASN A 94 5.93 -21.69 6.27
CA ASN A 94 4.68 -21.64 7.05
C ASN A 94 3.47 -22.04 6.17
N PRO A 95 3.45 -23.24 5.55
CA PRO A 95 2.42 -23.63 4.59
C PRO A 95 1.01 -23.74 5.20
N THR A 96 0.89 -24.01 6.51
CA THR A 96 -0.41 -24.08 7.19
C THR A 96 -0.92 -22.70 7.65
N TYR A 97 -0.06 -21.67 7.63
CA TYR A 97 -0.28 -20.35 8.22
C TYR A 97 -0.52 -20.34 9.74
N LEU A 98 -0.30 -21.45 10.44
CA LEU A 98 -0.43 -21.55 11.90
C LEU A 98 0.76 -20.94 12.66
N GLY A 99 1.93 -20.86 12.02
CA GLY A 99 3.10 -20.22 12.60
C GLY A 99 2.97 -18.70 12.65
N THR A 100 3.52 -18.06 13.69
CA THR A 100 3.46 -16.60 13.87
C THR A 100 4.82 -15.93 13.63
N PRO A 101 4.87 -14.59 13.40
CA PRO A 101 6.14 -13.87 13.30
C PRO A 101 7.00 -13.98 14.57
N GLU A 102 6.37 -13.98 15.75
CA GLU A 102 7.05 -14.18 17.04
C GLU A 102 7.73 -15.54 17.10
N LYS A 103 7.04 -16.62 16.71
CA LYS A 103 7.62 -17.96 16.65
C LYS A 103 8.76 -18.08 15.64
N HIS A 104 8.70 -17.36 14.51
CA HIS A 104 9.82 -17.29 13.56
C HIS A 104 11.06 -16.61 14.17
N ALA A 105 10.86 -15.49 14.89
CA ALA A 105 11.94 -14.76 15.55
C ALA A 105 12.58 -15.56 16.70
N GLU A 106 11.77 -16.25 17.52
CA GLU A 106 12.24 -17.20 18.53
C GLU A 106 13.12 -18.31 17.92
N LEU A 107 12.66 -18.92 16.83
CA LEU A 107 13.40 -19.98 16.15
C LEU A 107 14.66 -19.46 15.46
N THR A 108 14.64 -18.25 14.93
CA THR A 108 15.84 -17.58 14.41
C THR A 108 16.88 -17.40 15.51
N ASN A 109 16.49 -16.90 16.69
CA ASN A 109 17.39 -16.78 17.84
C ASN A 109 17.94 -18.16 18.28
N ARG A 110 17.08 -19.18 18.34
CA ARG A 110 17.46 -20.57 18.67
C ARG A 110 18.49 -21.14 17.68
N TYR A 111 18.27 -20.98 16.38
CA TYR A 111 19.11 -21.54 15.34
C TYR A 111 20.44 -20.78 15.18
N GLN A 112 20.46 -19.46 15.35
CA GLN A 112 21.71 -18.70 15.42
C GLN A 112 22.57 -19.13 16.64
N ALA A 113 21.94 -19.42 17.79
CA ALA A 113 22.64 -19.96 18.96
C ALA A 113 23.19 -21.40 18.76
N ALA A 114 22.66 -22.16 17.78
CA ALA A 114 23.18 -23.47 17.39
C ALA A 114 24.38 -23.39 16.42
N SER A 115 24.59 -22.25 15.74
CA SER A 115 25.74 -21.99 14.86
C SER A 115 26.54 -20.72 15.27
N PRO A 116 27.10 -20.67 16.50
CA PRO A 116 27.71 -19.45 17.03
C PRO A 116 29.04 -19.06 16.35
N ARG A 117 29.68 -19.99 15.63
CA ARG A 117 31.00 -19.81 14.99
C ARG A 117 30.91 -19.17 13.61
N VAL A 118 29.94 -19.60 12.80
CA VAL A 118 29.61 -19.00 11.50
C VAL A 118 28.09 -18.86 11.46
N PRO A 119 27.54 -17.64 11.61
CA PRO A 119 26.10 -17.41 11.67
C PRO A 119 25.38 -17.89 10.41
N LEU A 120 24.09 -18.22 10.57
CA LEU A 120 23.24 -18.70 9.49
C LEU A 120 22.71 -17.52 8.67
N MET A 121 22.66 -17.65 7.34
CA MET A 121 21.77 -16.80 6.53
C MET A 121 20.34 -17.33 6.70
N ILE A 122 19.43 -16.50 7.20
CA ILE A 122 18.01 -16.85 7.30
C ILE A 122 17.30 -16.33 6.05
N ALA A 123 16.53 -17.21 5.40
CA ALA A 123 15.86 -16.96 4.13
C ALA A 123 14.36 -17.26 4.20
N MET A 124 13.56 -16.55 3.40
CA MET A 124 12.15 -16.85 3.17
C MET A 124 11.64 -16.26 1.85
N ASP A 125 10.58 -16.83 1.28
CA ASP A 125 9.81 -16.17 0.21
C ASP A 125 8.87 -15.10 0.80
N PHE A 126 9.14 -13.83 0.50
CA PHE A 126 8.23 -12.73 0.78
C PHE A 126 7.96 -11.92 -0.51
N GLU A 127 7.51 -12.59 -1.58
CA GLU A 127 7.26 -12.00 -2.90
C GLU A 127 6.38 -10.73 -2.86
N ASN A 128 5.41 -10.66 -1.94
CA ASN A 128 4.60 -9.47 -1.68
C ASN A 128 4.58 -9.06 -0.19
N GLY A 129 5.71 -9.25 0.51
CA GLY A 129 5.90 -8.89 1.92
C GLY A 129 5.58 -10.00 2.91
N VAL A 130 5.84 -9.76 4.20
CA VAL A 130 5.82 -10.79 5.25
C VAL A 130 4.45 -11.45 5.42
N GLY A 131 3.35 -10.70 5.23
CA GLY A 131 1.99 -11.21 5.30
C GLY A 131 1.67 -12.33 4.29
N MET A 132 2.46 -12.49 3.22
CA MET A 132 2.38 -13.62 2.27
C MET A 132 2.43 -14.96 3.01
N ARG A 133 3.28 -15.06 4.02
CA ARG A 133 3.52 -16.26 4.83
C ARG A 133 2.95 -16.14 6.25
N TYR A 134 2.63 -14.93 6.72
CA TYR A 134 2.07 -14.66 8.06
C TYR A 134 0.73 -13.90 7.97
N ARG A 135 -0.25 -14.51 7.28
CA ARG A 135 -1.58 -13.94 7.02
C ARG A 135 -2.26 -13.47 8.31
N GLY A 136 -2.85 -12.27 8.29
CA GLY A 136 -3.52 -11.67 9.46
C GLY A 136 -2.60 -11.29 10.63
N ASN A 137 -1.29 -11.56 10.53
CA ASN A 137 -0.29 -11.25 11.55
C ASN A 137 0.72 -10.19 11.06
N ALA A 138 0.94 -10.09 9.74
CA ALA A 138 1.81 -9.11 9.10
C ALA A 138 1.22 -8.58 7.77
N LEU A 139 1.71 -7.43 7.32
CA LEU A 139 1.22 -6.75 6.13
C LEU A 139 1.59 -7.50 4.84
N SER A 140 0.64 -7.60 3.92
CA SER A 140 0.86 -7.97 2.52
C SER A 140 0.66 -6.76 1.61
N PHE A 141 1.62 -6.51 0.73
CA PHE A 141 1.49 -5.61 -0.41
C PHE A 141 0.74 -6.31 -1.57
N PRO A 142 0.33 -5.57 -2.62
CA PRO A 142 -0.25 -6.19 -3.81
C PRO A 142 0.69 -7.18 -4.50
N ARG A 143 0.11 -8.16 -5.20
CA ARG A 143 0.85 -9.13 -6.01
C ARG A 143 1.47 -8.46 -7.24
N ALA A 144 2.54 -9.05 -7.78
CA ALA A 144 3.35 -8.47 -8.84
C ALA A 144 2.54 -8.03 -10.07
N MET A 145 1.47 -8.74 -10.44
CA MET A 145 0.63 -8.33 -11.58
C MET A 145 -0.09 -6.99 -11.33
N MET A 146 -0.59 -6.73 -10.12
CA MET A 146 -1.15 -5.42 -9.78
C MET A 146 -0.05 -4.35 -9.75
N LEU A 147 1.13 -4.68 -9.21
CA LEU A 147 2.31 -3.79 -9.26
C LEU A 147 2.72 -3.49 -10.72
N GLY A 148 2.51 -4.45 -11.63
CA GLY A 148 2.75 -4.37 -13.07
C GLY A 148 2.05 -3.19 -13.75
N ALA A 149 0.90 -2.78 -13.23
CA ALA A 149 0.10 -1.68 -13.76
C ALA A 149 0.60 -0.27 -13.38
N ILE A 150 1.47 -0.16 -12.38
CA ILE A 150 1.94 1.12 -11.84
C ILE A 150 2.93 1.78 -12.80
N GLN A 151 2.68 3.05 -13.14
CA GLN A 151 3.63 3.84 -13.95
C GLN A 151 4.78 4.43 -13.11
N ASP A 152 4.51 4.86 -11.87
CA ASP A 152 5.56 5.35 -10.97
C ASP A 152 6.32 4.22 -10.28
N ASN A 153 7.35 3.72 -10.98
CA ASN A 153 8.26 2.69 -10.51
C ASN A 153 8.98 3.02 -9.18
N ARG A 154 8.95 4.26 -8.66
CA ARG A 154 9.50 4.60 -7.33
C ARG A 154 8.75 3.92 -6.19
N LEU A 155 7.44 3.75 -6.33
CA LEU A 155 6.59 3.06 -5.34
C LEU A 155 7.01 1.59 -5.14
N ILE A 156 7.58 0.95 -6.16
CA ILE A 156 8.10 -0.42 -6.09
C ILE A 156 9.43 -0.49 -5.32
N TYR A 157 10.26 0.55 -5.41
CA TYR A 157 11.47 0.68 -4.60
C TYR A 157 11.13 0.98 -3.13
N GLU A 158 10.17 1.89 -2.87
CA GLU A 158 9.65 2.13 -1.52
C GLU A 158 9.08 0.85 -0.89
N MET A 159 8.33 0.05 -1.67
CA MET A 159 7.86 -1.27 -1.25
C MET A 159 9.02 -2.21 -0.89
N GLY A 160 10.07 -2.26 -1.71
CA GLY A 160 11.26 -3.06 -1.42
C GLY A 160 11.98 -2.64 -0.14
N ARG A 161 12.11 -1.34 0.10
CA ARG A 161 12.70 -0.77 1.34
C ARG A 161 11.91 -1.19 2.58
N GLU A 162 10.58 -1.12 2.52
CA GLU A 162 9.72 -1.51 3.63
C GLU A 162 9.72 -3.02 3.86
N ILE A 163 9.67 -3.84 2.80
CA ILE A 163 9.77 -5.29 2.93
C ILE A 163 11.15 -5.68 3.51
N ALA A 164 12.24 -5.02 3.12
CA ALA A 164 13.55 -5.26 3.74
C ALA A 164 13.56 -4.95 5.25
N ARG A 165 12.94 -3.84 5.66
CA ARG A 165 12.77 -3.49 7.08
C ARG A 165 11.98 -4.57 7.82
N GLN A 166 10.91 -5.10 7.23
CA GLN A 166 10.13 -6.22 7.80
C GLN A 166 10.95 -7.52 7.89
N CYS A 167 11.71 -7.87 6.85
CA CYS A 167 12.61 -9.04 6.85
C CYS A 167 13.63 -8.96 7.99
N LEU A 168 14.38 -7.85 8.08
CA LEU A 168 15.38 -7.65 9.14
C LEU A 168 14.74 -7.60 10.53
N ARG A 169 13.52 -7.06 10.65
CA ARG A 169 12.74 -7.07 11.90
C ARG A 169 12.40 -8.49 12.38
N MET A 170 12.35 -9.48 11.48
CA MET A 170 12.22 -10.91 11.80
C MET A 170 13.54 -11.68 11.83
N GLY A 171 14.67 -11.03 11.52
CA GLY A 171 15.98 -11.68 11.41
C GLY A 171 16.24 -12.42 10.09
N VAL A 172 15.48 -12.13 9.03
CA VAL A 172 15.64 -12.68 7.67
C VAL A 172 16.59 -11.80 6.85
N GLN A 173 17.71 -12.37 6.39
CA GLN A 173 18.73 -11.66 5.59
C GLN A 173 18.64 -11.94 4.08
N VAL A 174 17.90 -12.97 3.65
CA VAL A 174 17.71 -13.31 2.23
C VAL A 174 16.20 -13.37 1.91
N ASN A 175 15.75 -12.61 0.91
CA ASN A 175 14.39 -12.72 0.38
C ASN A 175 14.44 -13.35 -1.01
N PHE A 176 13.70 -14.43 -1.22
CA PHE A 176 13.58 -15.10 -2.51
C PHE A 176 12.58 -14.36 -3.43
N ALA A 177 12.93 -13.10 -3.71
CA ALA A 177 12.24 -12.14 -4.56
C ALA A 177 13.28 -11.12 -5.11
N PRO A 178 13.04 -10.46 -6.25
CA PRO A 178 11.81 -10.46 -7.05
C PRO A 178 11.65 -11.69 -7.95
N VAL A 179 10.39 -11.97 -8.33
CA VAL A 179 10.09 -12.77 -9.52
C VAL A 179 10.30 -11.88 -10.75
N ALA A 180 11.05 -12.37 -11.73
CA ALA A 180 11.44 -11.66 -12.95
C ALA A 180 11.03 -12.40 -14.24
N ASP A 181 10.20 -13.44 -14.12
CA ASP A 181 9.63 -14.17 -15.26
C ASP A 181 8.64 -13.29 -16.04
N VAL A 182 8.71 -13.34 -17.37
CA VAL A 182 7.77 -12.63 -18.26
C VAL A 182 6.57 -13.53 -18.52
N ASN A 183 5.37 -13.12 -18.10
CA ASN A 183 4.17 -13.97 -18.17
C ASN A 183 3.41 -13.70 -19.49
N ASN A 184 4.03 -14.11 -20.60
CA ASN A 184 3.61 -13.79 -21.97
C ASN A 184 2.59 -14.76 -22.60
N ASN A 185 2.10 -15.75 -21.86
CA ASN A 185 1.15 -16.75 -22.37
C ASN A 185 -0.16 -16.70 -21.57
N PRO A 186 -1.21 -16.03 -22.10
CA PRO A 186 -2.51 -15.92 -21.42
C PRO A 186 -3.28 -17.24 -21.38
N GLY A 187 -2.98 -18.18 -22.29
CA GLY A 187 -3.59 -19.53 -22.30
C GLY A 187 -2.98 -20.48 -21.26
N ASN A 188 -1.77 -20.17 -20.77
CA ASN A 188 -1.05 -20.98 -19.78
C ASN A 188 -0.22 -20.10 -18.81
N PRO A 189 -0.86 -19.29 -17.94
CA PRO A 189 -0.18 -18.35 -17.07
C PRO A 189 0.28 -19.01 -15.75
N VAL A 190 1.26 -19.93 -15.83
CA VAL A 190 1.77 -20.68 -14.66
C VAL A 190 2.38 -19.77 -13.59
N ILE A 191 3.03 -18.68 -13.97
CA ILE A 191 3.51 -17.65 -13.03
C ILE A 191 2.37 -16.70 -12.63
N GLY A 192 1.53 -16.30 -13.60
CA GLY A 192 0.30 -15.55 -13.37
C GLY A 192 0.53 -14.28 -12.56
N GLU A 193 -0.17 -14.14 -11.44
CA GLU A 193 -0.11 -12.94 -10.59
C GLU A 193 1.26 -12.67 -9.95
N ARG A 194 2.18 -13.65 -9.99
CA ARG A 194 3.56 -13.52 -9.49
C ARG A 194 4.48 -12.77 -10.46
N SER A 195 4.07 -12.53 -11.71
CA SER A 195 4.80 -11.71 -12.68
C SER A 195 4.26 -10.28 -12.77
N TYR A 196 5.11 -9.32 -13.15
CA TYR A 196 4.74 -7.93 -13.44
C TYR A 196 4.07 -7.72 -14.81
N GLY A 197 3.99 -8.74 -15.67
CA GLY A 197 3.30 -8.64 -16.96
C GLY A 197 3.93 -9.42 -18.11
N GLU A 198 3.47 -9.13 -19.33
CA GLU A 198 3.94 -9.79 -20.57
C GLU A 198 5.09 -9.06 -21.28
N ASP A 199 5.40 -7.82 -20.87
CA ASP A 199 6.50 -7.05 -21.43
C ASP A 199 7.79 -7.20 -20.62
N ARG A 200 8.86 -7.63 -21.31
CA ARG A 200 10.21 -7.78 -20.76
C ARG A 200 10.79 -6.49 -20.16
N TYR A 201 10.45 -5.31 -20.69
CA TYR A 201 10.98 -4.04 -20.17
C TYR A 201 10.29 -3.66 -18.86
N ASN A 202 8.96 -3.76 -18.79
CA ASN A 202 8.17 -3.52 -17.58
C ASN A 202 8.56 -4.50 -16.46
N VAL A 203 8.72 -5.79 -16.78
CA VAL A 203 9.16 -6.83 -15.85
C VAL A 203 10.58 -6.54 -15.33
N ALA A 204 11.54 -6.28 -16.22
CA ALA A 204 12.91 -5.97 -15.82
C ALA A 204 13.00 -4.71 -14.94
N ALA A 205 12.26 -3.65 -15.28
CA ALA A 205 12.27 -2.39 -14.53
C ALA A 205 11.64 -2.53 -13.14
N LYS A 206 10.53 -3.26 -13.00
CA LYS A 206 9.85 -3.46 -11.71
C LYS A 206 10.60 -4.42 -10.80
N ALA A 207 11.15 -5.50 -11.37
CA ALA A 207 12.07 -6.38 -10.65
C ALA A 207 13.31 -5.61 -10.15
N PHE A 208 13.92 -4.75 -10.98
CA PHE A 208 15.08 -3.94 -10.58
C PHE A 208 14.79 -3.02 -9.39
N GLN A 209 13.63 -2.35 -9.40
CA GLN A 209 13.24 -1.46 -8.30
C GLN A 209 13.01 -2.23 -6.99
N TYR A 210 12.34 -3.39 -7.04
CA TYR A 210 12.12 -4.21 -5.85
C TYR A 210 13.46 -4.77 -5.32
N MET A 211 14.30 -5.31 -6.21
CA MET A 211 15.65 -5.79 -5.91
C MET A 211 16.51 -4.72 -5.24
N SER A 212 16.54 -3.50 -5.78
CA SER A 212 17.30 -2.38 -5.21
C SER A 212 16.75 -1.97 -3.84
N GLY A 213 15.43 -1.90 -3.69
CA GLY A 213 14.79 -1.62 -2.40
C GLY A 213 15.13 -2.67 -1.33
N LEU A 214 15.22 -3.95 -1.71
CA LEU A 214 15.66 -5.02 -0.81
C LEU A 214 17.13 -4.85 -0.40
N GLN A 215 18.03 -4.66 -1.37
CA GLN A 215 19.47 -4.65 -1.17
C GLN A 215 19.98 -3.39 -0.45
N ASP A 216 19.46 -2.22 -0.81
CA ASP A 216 19.75 -0.96 -0.12
C ASP A 216 19.12 -0.95 1.29
N GLY A 217 18.07 -1.76 1.50
CA GLY A 217 17.50 -2.08 2.80
C GLY A 217 18.32 -3.09 3.62
N GLY A 218 19.38 -3.69 3.06
CA GLY A 218 20.27 -4.62 3.74
C GLY A 218 19.93 -6.11 3.58
N VAL A 219 18.97 -6.46 2.71
CA VAL A 219 18.52 -7.84 2.46
C VAL A 219 19.01 -8.32 1.10
N LEU A 220 19.58 -9.52 1.03
CA LEU A 220 19.97 -10.14 -0.23
C LEU A 220 18.72 -10.51 -1.03
N ALA A 221 18.57 -9.89 -2.21
CA ALA A 221 17.49 -10.19 -3.15
C ALA A 221 17.89 -11.34 -4.08
N SER A 222 17.05 -12.38 -4.16
CA SER A 222 17.24 -13.48 -5.11
C SER A 222 16.25 -13.37 -6.26
N VAL A 223 16.76 -12.99 -7.43
CA VAL A 223 15.99 -12.87 -8.67
C VAL A 223 15.65 -14.27 -9.19
N LYS A 224 14.37 -14.55 -9.45
CA LYS A 224 13.89 -15.89 -9.83
C LYS A 224 12.81 -15.89 -10.95
N HIS A 225 12.63 -16.95 -11.72
CA HIS A 225 13.27 -18.27 -11.63
C HIS A 225 14.07 -18.54 -12.92
N PHE A 226 15.39 -18.36 -12.88
CA PHE A 226 16.27 -18.40 -14.06
C PHE A 226 16.28 -19.79 -14.71
N PRO A 227 16.25 -19.96 -16.06
CA PRO A 227 16.34 -18.93 -17.11
C PRO A 227 15.04 -18.21 -17.50
N GLY A 228 13.93 -18.45 -16.81
CA GLY A 228 12.62 -17.85 -17.09
C GLY A 228 11.52 -18.91 -17.20
N HIS A 229 10.63 -18.95 -16.22
CA HIS A 229 9.58 -19.96 -16.04
C HIS A 229 8.19 -19.50 -16.57
N GLY A 230 8.12 -18.34 -17.25
CA GLY A 230 6.87 -17.63 -17.56
C GLY A 230 5.98 -18.22 -18.68
N ASP A 231 6.46 -19.21 -19.42
CA ASP A 231 5.80 -19.80 -20.59
C ASP A 231 6.08 -21.32 -20.65
N THR A 232 5.71 -22.03 -19.58
CA THR A 232 5.93 -23.47 -19.36
C THR A 232 4.62 -24.20 -19.08
N ASP A 233 4.35 -25.31 -19.75
CA ASP A 233 3.07 -26.05 -19.67
C ASP A 233 2.79 -26.78 -18.34
N MET A 234 3.75 -26.79 -17.41
CA MET A 234 3.70 -27.46 -16.12
C MET A 234 4.43 -26.66 -15.03
N ASP A 235 4.17 -27.00 -13.76
CA ASP A 235 4.82 -26.46 -12.57
C ASP A 235 5.83 -27.49 -12.01
N SER A 236 7.05 -27.04 -11.76
CA SER A 236 8.20 -27.85 -11.32
C SER A 236 8.01 -28.53 -9.96
N HIS A 237 7.00 -28.13 -9.18
CA HIS A 237 6.58 -28.85 -7.96
C HIS A 237 6.00 -30.25 -8.25
N PHE A 238 5.53 -30.52 -9.47
CA PHE A 238 4.80 -31.75 -9.82
C PHE A 238 5.48 -32.61 -10.90
N ASP A 239 6.12 -31.99 -11.90
CA ASP A 239 6.97 -32.68 -12.88
C ASP A 239 7.94 -31.68 -13.54
N LEU A 240 8.96 -32.16 -14.27
CA LEU A 240 9.97 -31.32 -14.93
C LEU A 240 9.37 -30.54 -16.12
N PRO A 241 9.21 -29.20 -16.05
CA PRO A 241 8.58 -28.44 -17.13
C PRO A 241 9.55 -28.24 -18.31
N VAL A 242 9.06 -28.47 -19.52
CA VAL A 242 9.86 -28.34 -20.76
C VAL A 242 9.60 -26.98 -21.41
N ILE A 243 10.68 -26.27 -21.77
CA ILE A 243 10.63 -25.09 -22.64
C ILE A 243 11.11 -25.50 -24.05
N PRO A 244 10.22 -25.51 -25.06
CA PRO A 244 10.55 -25.94 -26.42
C PRO A 244 11.20 -24.85 -27.28
N PHE A 245 11.37 -23.63 -26.76
CA PHE A 245 11.80 -22.47 -27.56
C PHE A 245 13.29 -22.47 -27.89
N ASN A 246 13.62 -21.87 -29.03
CA ASN A 246 15.00 -21.73 -29.50
C ASN A 246 15.77 -20.62 -28.73
N ARG A 247 17.10 -20.67 -28.81
CA ARG A 247 18.00 -19.74 -28.12
C ARG A 247 17.74 -18.27 -28.44
N ALA A 248 17.38 -17.93 -29.68
CA ALA A 248 17.10 -16.54 -30.08
C ALA A 248 15.81 -15.98 -29.46
N ARG A 249 14.79 -16.82 -29.26
CA ARG A 249 13.61 -16.45 -28.45
C ARG A 249 14.02 -16.20 -27.00
N LEU A 250 14.70 -17.16 -26.38
CA LEU A 250 15.18 -17.08 -24.99
C LEU A 250 15.98 -15.79 -24.72
N ASP A 251 16.96 -15.48 -25.58
CA ASP A 251 17.76 -14.25 -25.47
C ASP A 251 16.94 -12.96 -25.61
N SER A 252 15.84 -13.01 -26.36
CA SER A 252 14.99 -11.86 -26.62
C SER A 252 13.98 -11.59 -25.50
N LEU A 253 13.40 -12.61 -24.86
CA LEU A 253 12.30 -12.43 -23.92
C LEU A 253 12.61 -12.99 -22.54
N GLU A 254 12.75 -14.31 -22.41
CA GLU A 254 12.84 -15.01 -21.13
C GLU A 254 14.10 -14.65 -20.35
N LEU A 255 15.26 -14.61 -21.02
CA LEU A 255 16.55 -14.24 -20.43
C LEU A 255 16.74 -12.73 -20.25
N TYR A 256 15.90 -11.88 -20.87
CA TYR A 256 16.14 -10.44 -20.91
C TYR A 256 16.13 -9.78 -19.51
N PRO A 257 15.12 -10.03 -18.62
CA PRO A 257 15.12 -9.49 -17.27
C PRO A 257 16.35 -9.92 -16.47
N PHE A 258 16.71 -11.20 -16.49
CA PHE A 258 17.87 -11.73 -15.76
C PHE A 258 19.19 -11.11 -16.25
N ARG A 259 19.38 -10.99 -17.57
CA ARG A 259 20.56 -10.35 -18.18
C ARG A 259 20.68 -8.86 -17.81
N MET A 260 19.55 -8.18 -17.62
CA MET A 260 19.51 -6.79 -17.13
C MET A 260 19.80 -6.69 -15.62
N LEU A 261 19.23 -7.59 -14.81
CA LEU A 261 19.35 -7.56 -13.35
C LEU A 261 20.76 -7.96 -12.88
N ALA A 262 21.37 -8.98 -13.51
CA ALA A 262 22.76 -9.35 -13.28
C ALA A 262 23.71 -8.15 -13.51
N LYS A 263 23.58 -7.45 -14.64
CA LYS A 263 24.39 -6.27 -14.99
C LYS A 263 24.14 -5.05 -14.10
N ASN A 264 23.00 -5.00 -13.41
CA ASN A 264 22.63 -3.91 -12.50
C ASN A 264 22.68 -4.31 -11.02
N GLY A 265 23.42 -5.37 -10.68
CA GLY A 265 23.83 -5.65 -9.31
C GLY A 265 22.89 -6.52 -8.49
N ALA A 266 22.17 -7.45 -9.12
CA ALA A 266 21.54 -8.56 -8.41
C ALA A 266 22.56 -9.30 -7.54
N GLY A 267 22.25 -9.47 -6.26
CA GLY A 267 23.10 -10.12 -5.27
C GLY A 267 23.00 -11.64 -5.30
N SER A 268 21.81 -12.17 -5.61
CA SER A 268 21.65 -13.58 -5.93
C SER A 268 20.63 -13.84 -7.05
N ILE A 269 20.77 -14.99 -7.70
CA ILE A 269 19.82 -15.55 -8.66
C ILE A 269 19.47 -16.97 -8.24
N MET A 270 18.19 -17.31 -8.32
CA MET A 270 17.69 -18.67 -8.12
C MET A 270 17.43 -19.31 -9.48
N VAL A 271 18.04 -20.47 -9.72
CA VAL A 271 17.89 -21.26 -10.96
C VAL A 271 16.79 -22.29 -10.78
N ALA A 272 15.83 -22.29 -11.70
CA ALA A 272 14.68 -23.17 -11.72
C ALA A 272 15.03 -24.60 -12.18
N HIS A 273 14.14 -25.55 -11.86
CA HIS A 273 14.21 -26.91 -12.36
C HIS A 273 13.41 -27.05 -13.67
N LEU A 274 13.98 -26.60 -14.81
CA LEU A 274 13.35 -26.60 -16.13
C LEU A 274 14.17 -27.41 -17.14
N GLN A 275 13.55 -28.14 -18.06
CA GLN A 275 14.27 -28.71 -19.21
C GLN A 275 14.20 -27.72 -20.39
N VAL A 276 15.34 -27.19 -20.79
CA VAL A 276 15.43 -26.16 -21.85
C VAL A 276 16.38 -26.67 -22.95
N ASN A 277 15.81 -27.37 -23.94
CA ASN A 277 16.59 -28.11 -24.95
C ASN A 277 17.57 -27.22 -25.76
N ALA A 278 17.29 -25.91 -25.87
CA ALA A 278 18.16 -24.94 -26.53
C ALA A 278 19.35 -24.45 -25.67
N LEU A 279 19.43 -24.87 -24.41
CA LEU A 279 20.56 -24.64 -23.49
C LEU A 279 21.26 -25.95 -23.12
N ASP A 280 20.49 -27.02 -22.91
CA ASP A 280 20.98 -28.38 -22.63
C ASP A 280 20.01 -29.40 -23.23
N ALA A 281 20.42 -30.10 -24.29
CA ALA A 281 19.56 -31.04 -25.03
C ALA A 281 19.53 -32.45 -24.41
N ARG A 282 20.12 -32.66 -23.23
CA ARG A 282 20.08 -33.94 -22.53
C ARG A 282 18.71 -34.18 -21.92
N GLU A 283 18.16 -35.37 -22.15
CA GLU A 283 16.87 -35.78 -21.59
C GLU A 283 16.88 -35.72 -20.06
N ASN A 284 15.79 -35.25 -19.45
CA ASN A 284 15.62 -35.14 -18.01
C ASN A 284 16.77 -34.37 -17.32
N ARG A 285 17.27 -33.31 -17.96
CA ARG A 285 18.33 -32.45 -17.41
C ARG A 285 17.81 -31.05 -17.03
N PRO A 286 17.39 -30.86 -15.77
CA PRO A 286 17.03 -29.55 -15.23
C PRO A 286 18.14 -28.50 -15.38
N THR A 287 17.74 -27.25 -15.59
CA THR A 287 18.64 -26.10 -15.75
C THR A 287 19.55 -25.86 -14.55
N THR A 288 19.11 -26.17 -13.32
CA THR A 288 19.99 -26.19 -12.12
C THR A 288 21.19 -27.12 -12.27
N LEU A 289 21.04 -28.24 -12.98
CA LEU A 289 22.07 -29.25 -13.17
C LEU A 289 22.86 -29.03 -14.47
N SER A 290 22.54 -27.99 -15.26
CA SER A 290 23.20 -27.73 -16.53
C SER A 290 24.37 -26.76 -16.37
N ARG A 291 25.60 -27.24 -16.57
CA ARG A 291 26.81 -26.39 -16.62
C ARG A 291 26.72 -25.35 -17.75
N ALA A 292 26.11 -25.71 -18.88
CA ALA A 292 25.86 -24.79 -19.98
C ALA A 292 24.94 -23.62 -19.57
N THR A 293 23.95 -23.89 -18.72
CA THR A 293 23.03 -22.85 -18.21
C THR A 293 23.63 -22.05 -17.04
N VAL A 294 24.19 -22.73 -16.04
CA VAL A 294 24.65 -22.10 -14.79
C VAL A 294 26.05 -21.48 -14.90
N THR A 295 27.01 -22.19 -15.50
CA THR A 295 28.37 -21.68 -15.67
C THR A 295 28.51 -20.90 -16.98
N ASP A 296 28.17 -21.51 -18.12
CA ASP A 296 28.57 -20.93 -19.42
C ASP A 296 27.66 -19.77 -19.85
N LEU A 297 26.34 -19.86 -19.63
CA LEU A 297 25.41 -18.75 -19.82
C LEU A 297 25.42 -17.77 -18.63
N LEU A 298 25.02 -18.20 -17.42
CA LEU A 298 24.82 -17.26 -16.31
C LEU A 298 26.13 -16.68 -15.75
N ARG A 299 27.08 -17.52 -15.30
CA ARG A 299 28.34 -17.02 -14.73
C ARG A 299 29.18 -16.29 -15.78
N LYS A 300 29.40 -16.86 -16.97
CA LYS A 300 30.29 -16.30 -18.01
C LYS A 300 29.61 -15.33 -18.97
N GLU A 301 28.62 -15.76 -19.76
CA GLU A 301 28.05 -14.92 -20.83
C GLU A 301 27.28 -13.70 -20.30
N MET A 302 26.60 -13.82 -19.15
CA MET A 302 25.96 -12.69 -18.48
C MET A 302 26.87 -11.93 -17.52
N GLY A 303 28.01 -12.51 -17.11
CA GLY A 303 28.96 -11.90 -16.16
C GLY A 303 28.41 -11.79 -14.74
N PHE A 304 27.68 -12.79 -14.26
CA PHE A 304 27.01 -12.74 -12.96
C PHE A 304 27.91 -13.16 -11.79
N GLU A 305 28.36 -12.19 -10.98
CA GLU A 305 29.31 -12.44 -9.88
C GLU A 305 28.65 -12.55 -8.48
N GLY A 306 27.31 -12.60 -8.39
CA GLY A 306 26.57 -12.83 -7.15
C GLY A 306 26.45 -14.33 -6.77
N LEU A 307 25.61 -14.65 -5.77
CA LEU A 307 25.31 -16.04 -5.40
C LEU A 307 24.32 -16.69 -6.37
N ILE A 308 24.60 -17.92 -6.78
CA ILE A 308 23.66 -18.78 -7.49
C ILE A 308 23.07 -19.80 -6.51
N PHE A 309 21.76 -19.73 -6.28
CA PHE A 309 20.99 -20.73 -5.55
C PHE A 309 20.31 -21.69 -6.53
N THR A 310 20.20 -22.96 -6.18
CA THR A 310 19.17 -23.83 -6.77
C THR A 310 17.78 -23.40 -6.28
N ASP A 311 16.73 -23.79 -7.01
CA ASP A 311 15.42 -24.01 -6.41
C ASP A 311 15.45 -25.23 -5.46
N ALA A 312 14.32 -25.57 -4.83
CA ALA A 312 14.24 -26.59 -3.79
C ALA A 312 14.53 -28.02 -4.33
N MET A 313 15.70 -28.57 -4.01
CA MET A 313 16.19 -29.86 -4.54
C MET A 313 15.35 -31.08 -4.13
N GLU A 314 14.43 -30.92 -3.18
CA GLU A 314 13.39 -31.90 -2.82
C GLU A 314 12.18 -31.96 -3.78
N MET A 315 12.07 -31.05 -4.75
CA MET A 315 10.99 -31.00 -5.75
C MET A 315 11.03 -32.19 -6.72
N GLU A 316 9.85 -32.69 -7.11
CA GLU A 316 9.73 -33.87 -7.97
C GLU A 316 10.37 -33.67 -9.36
N GLY A 317 10.39 -32.46 -9.90
CA GLY A 317 11.09 -32.13 -11.15
C GLY A 317 12.61 -32.39 -11.18
N VAL A 318 13.22 -32.69 -10.01
CA VAL A 318 14.60 -33.20 -9.90
C VAL A 318 14.61 -34.58 -9.26
N LYS A 319 13.99 -34.72 -8.08
CA LYS A 319 14.00 -35.90 -7.22
C LYS A 319 13.51 -37.18 -7.90
N LYS A 320 12.59 -37.07 -8.87
CA LYS A 320 12.08 -38.18 -9.70
C LYS A 320 13.14 -38.81 -10.60
N PHE A 321 14.19 -38.06 -10.96
CA PHE A 321 15.18 -38.44 -11.99
C PHE A 321 16.59 -38.68 -11.44
N PHE A 322 16.90 -38.21 -10.23
CA PHE A 322 18.24 -38.27 -9.64
C PHE A 322 18.19 -38.84 -8.21
N PRO A 323 19.02 -39.86 -7.87
CA PRO A 323 19.13 -40.36 -6.50
C PRO A 323 19.61 -39.29 -5.50
N ASN A 324 19.24 -39.46 -4.22
CA ASN A 324 19.63 -38.55 -3.13
C ASN A 324 21.14 -38.22 -3.15
N GLY A 325 21.48 -36.93 -3.07
CA GLY A 325 22.85 -36.43 -3.10
C GLY A 325 23.52 -36.37 -4.48
N ILE A 326 23.09 -37.19 -5.46
CA ILE A 326 23.60 -37.12 -6.84
C ILE A 326 23.15 -35.83 -7.51
N ALA A 327 21.91 -35.40 -7.26
CA ALA A 327 21.39 -34.12 -7.75
C ALA A 327 22.24 -32.93 -7.25
N ASP A 328 22.60 -32.92 -5.96
CA ASP A 328 23.45 -31.88 -5.35
C ASP A 328 24.85 -31.86 -5.97
N VAL A 329 25.48 -33.02 -6.14
CA VAL A 329 26.77 -33.15 -6.83
C VAL A 329 26.71 -32.57 -8.24
N GLU A 330 25.66 -32.88 -9.01
CA GLU A 330 25.49 -32.35 -10.37
C GLU A 330 25.18 -30.84 -10.38
N ALA A 331 24.50 -30.31 -9.37
CA ALA A 331 24.28 -28.87 -9.19
C ALA A 331 25.60 -28.13 -8.88
N PHE A 332 26.45 -28.69 -8.01
CA PHE A 332 27.76 -28.08 -7.73
C PHE A 332 28.72 -28.17 -8.93
N LYS A 333 28.70 -29.28 -9.70
CA LYS A 333 29.42 -29.36 -11.00
C LYS A 333 28.91 -28.33 -12.01
N ALA A 334 27.61 -28.03 -12.02
CA ALA A 334 27.01 -27.02 -12.89
C ALA A 334 27.46 -25.59 -12.56
N GLY A 335 27.86 -25.33 -11.31
CA GLY A 335 28.41 -24.03 -10.85
C GLY A 335 27.49 -23.23 -9.92
N ASN A 336 26.49 -23.87 -9.32
CA ASN A 336 25.69 -23.24 -8.26
C ASN A 336 26.58 -23.00 -7.03
N ASP A 337 26.31 -21.93 -6.28
CA ASP A 337 27.02 -21.66 -5.02
C ASP A 337 26.38 -22.41 -3.85
N MET A 338 25.04 -22.44 -3.79
CA MET A 338 24.30 -23.13 -2.72
C MET A 338 23.20 -24.08 -3.23
N SER A 339 23.13 -25.27 -2.63
CA SER A 339 21.98 -26.17 -2.72
C SER A 339 20.92 -25.75 -1.68
N LEU A 340 19.71 -25.53 -2.17
CA LEU A 340 18.54 -25.20 -1.36
C LEU A 340 17.70 -26.46 -1.13
N LEU A 341 17.43 -26.79 0.14
CA LEU A 341 16.51 -27.85 0.55
C LEU A 341 16.87 -29.25 -0.03
N PRO A 342 18.08 -29.78 0.25
CA PRO A 342 18.49 -31.13 -0.16
C PRO A 342 17.59 -32.20 0.48
N VAL A 343 17.26 -33.25 -0.28
CA VAL A 343 16.44 -34.39 0.18
C VAL A 343 17.05 -35.06 1.43
N ASP A 344 18.38 -35.24 1.44
CA ASP A 344 19.15 -35.68 2.59
C ASP A 344 20.55 -35.06 2.52
N VAL A 345 20.82 -34.09 3.41
CA VAL A 345 22.11 -33.39 3.48
C VAL A 345 23.28 -34.32 3.85
N GLY A 346 23.04 -35.40 4.61
CA GLY A 346 24.07 -36.39 4.93
C GLY A 346 24.47 -37.23 3.72
N ALA A 347 23.48 -37.71 2.96
CA ALA A 347 23.71 -38.36 1.67
C ALA A 347 24.41 -37.41 0.68
N SER A 348 24.01 -36.14 0.64
CA SER A 348 24.59 -35.10 -0.23
C SER A 348 26.06 -34.82 0.10
N ILE A 349 26.40 -34.62 1.37
CA ILE A 349 27.80 -34.46 1.81
C ILE A 349 28.62 -35.70 1.47
N THR A 350 28.07 -36.90 1.66
CA THR A 350 28.76 -38.17 1.34
C THR A 350 29.04 -38.30 -0.17
N ALA A 351 28.04 -37.99 -1.01
CA ALA A 351 28.18 -38.00 -2.47
C ALA A 351 29.21 -36.95 -2.96
N ILE A 352 29.25 -35.78 -2.34
CA ILE A 352 30.24 -34.73 -2.64
C ILE A 352 31.64 -35.16 -2.23
N GLN A 353 31.82 -35.80 -1.06
CA GLN A 353 33.12 -36.34 -0.63
C GLN A 353 33.65 -37.39 -1.61
N ILE A 354 32.78 -38.26 -2.13
CA ILE A 354 33.14 -39.24 -3.18
C ILE A 354 33.55 -38.51 -4.48
N ALA A 355 32.74 -37.57 -4.96
CA ALA A 355 33.02 -36.82 -6.19
C ALA A 355 34.27 -35.92 -6.12
N LEU A 356 34.65 -35.48 -4.91
CA LEU A 356 35.91 -34.76 -4.65
C LEU A 356 37.13 -35.70 -4.52
N ALA A 357 36.91 -36.99 -4.26
CA ALA A 357 37.97 -38.01 -4.15
C ALA A 357 38.23 -38.72 -5.49
N ASP A 358 37.20 -38.91 -6.32
CA ASP A 358 37.34 -39.41 -7.70
C ASP A 358 37.70 -38.32 -8.72
N GLY A 359 37.62 -37.04 -8.32
CA GLY A 359 37.97 -35.89 -9.15
C GLY A 359 36.90 -35.47 -10.16
N SER A 360 35.69 -36.05 -10.12
CA SER A 360 34.58 -35.67 -10.99
C SER A 360 33.91 -34.34 -10.60
N LEU A 361 34.13 -33.85 -9.37
CA LEU A 361 33.79 -32.50 -8.91
C LEU A 361 35.07 -31.72 -8.60
N ASP A 362 35.19 -30.52 -9.16
CA ASP A 362 36.32 -29.64 -8.88
C ASP A 362 36.25 -29.03 -7.47
N ARG A 363 37.34 -29.25 -6.72
CA ARG A 363 37.59 -28.77 -5.37
C ARG A 363 37.83 -27.25 -5.32
N GLU A 364 38.45 -26.66 -6.33
CA GLU A 364 38.71 -25.21 -6.36
C GLU A 364 37.44 -24.42 -6.68
N GLN A 365 36.66 -24.84 -7.67
CA GLN A 365 35.30 -24.34 -7.94
C GLN A 365 34.42 -24.36 -6.67
N LEU A 366 34.43 -25.46 -5.91
CA LEU A 366 33.62 -25.59 -4.70
C LEU A 366 34.06 -24.63 -3.58
N TRP A 367 35.37 -24.46 -3.39
CA TRP A 367 35.92 -23.51 -2.41
C TRP A 367 35.73 -22.04 -2.82
N ALA A 368 35.71 -21.73 -4.11
CA ALA A 368 35.30 -20.42 -4.59
C ALA A 368 33.85 -20.11 -4.18
N SER A 369 32.92 -21.07 -4.34
CA SER A 369 31.52 -20.93 -3.87
C SER A 369 31.44 -20.67 -2.37
N VAL A 370 32.16 -21.43 -1.53
CA VAL A 370 32.21 -21.18 -0.07
C VAL A 370 32.73 -19.76 0.24
N LYS A 371 33.73 -19.25 -0.49
CA LYS A 371 34.19 -17.86 -0.31
C LYS A 371 33.14 -16.83 -0.74
N ARG A 372 32.33 -17.06 -1.80
CA ARG A 372 31.21 -16.18 -2.14
C ARG A 372 30.17 -16.12 -1.02
N ILE A 373 29.83 -17.27 -0.44
CA ILE A 373 28.88 -17.40 0.67
C ILE A 373 29.38 -16.67 1.91
N LEU A 374 30.68 -16.78 2.21
CA LEU A 374 31.30 -16.02 3.29
C LEU A 374 31.29 -14.50 3.01
N ARG A 375 31.59 -14.04 1.78
CA ARG A 375 31.43 -12.61 1.42
C ARG A 375 29.97 -12.14 1.59
N ALA A 376 28.99 -12.93 1.16
CA ALA A 376 27.57 -12.61 1.38
C ALA A 376 27.27 -12.45 2.89
N LYS A 377 27.74 -13.37 3.73
CA LYS A 377 27.60 -13.28 5.20
C LYS A 377 28.26 -12.02 5.77
N PHE A 378 29.49 -11.70 5.36
CA PHE A 378 30.18 -10.47 5.78
C PHE A 378 29.35 -9.23 5.44
N ARG A 379 28.87 -9.11 4.19
CA ARG A 379 28.08 -7.96 3.73
C ARG A 379 26.67 -7.91 4.33
N LEU A 380 26.12 -9.02 4.81
CA LEU A 380 24.87 -9.08 5.60
C LEU A 380 25.09 -8.83 7.11
N GLY A 381 26.32 -8.52 7.53
CA GLY A 381 26.66 -8.30 8.94
C GLY A 381 26.63 -9.58 9.78
N LEU A 382 26.64 -10.76 9.14
CA LEU A 382 26.66 -12.08 9.76
C LEU A 382 28.11 -12.52 10.12
N THR A 383 28.93 -11.56 10.56
CA THR A 383 30.28 -11.80 11.12
C THR A 383 30.23 -12.26 12.58
N LYS A 384 29.07 -12.09 13.22
CA LYS A 384 28.68 -12.57 14.56
C LYS A 384 27.19 -12.92 14.56
N PRO A 385 26.70 -13.79 15.47
CA PRO A 385 25.28 -14.10 15.56
C PRO A 385 24.44 -12.82 15.75
N GLN A 386 23.36 -12.70 14.98
CA GLN A 386 22.36 -11.64 15.13
C GLN A 386 21.18 -12.19 15.94
N LEU A 387 20.65 -11.39 16.87
CA LEU A 387 19.47 -11.72 17.67
C LEU A 387 18.33 -10.76 17.33
N VAL A 388 17.12 -11.31 17.24
CA VAL A 388 15.88 -10.60 16.99
C VAL A 388 15.22 -10.24 18.31
N ASP A 389 14.92 -8.95 18.51
CA ASP A 389 14.10 -8.49 19.63
C ASP A 389 12.64 -8.89 19.41
N LEU A 390 12.00 -9.49 20.42
CA LEU A 390 10.61 -9.93 20.36
C LEU A 390 9.63 -8.81 20.76
N ALA A 391 10.09 -7.75 21.44
CA ALA A 391 9.24 -6.66 21.90
C ALA A 391 8.58 -5.93 20.72
N ASN A 392 7.25 -5.74 20.78
CA ASN A 392 6.45 -5.04 19.76
C ASN A 392 6.51 -5.60 18.32
N LEU A 393 7.16 -6.75 18.06
CA LEU A 393 7.42 -7.30 16.71
C LEU A 393 6.20 -7.22 15.76
N ARG A 394 5.01 -7.57 16.24
CA ARG A 394 3.76 -7.51 15.46
C ARG A 394 3.34 -6.09 15.09
N ARG A 395 3.49 -5.11 15.98
CA ARG A 395 3.27 -3.68 15.68
C ARG A 395 4.29 -3.22 14.64
N ASP A 396 5.56 -3.56 14.86
CA ASP A 396 6.68 -3.15 14.03
C ASP A 396 6.61 -3.73 12.60
N LEU A 397 5.89 -4.84 12.40
CA LEU A 397 5.61 -5.43 11.08
C LEU A 397 4.38 -4.84 10.36
N ASN A 398 3.58 -4.02 11.05
CA ASN A 398 2.36 -3.39 10.53
C ASN A 398 2.30 -1.88 10.84
N PRO A 399 3.37 -1.08 10.58
CA PRO A 399 3.35 0.34 10.91
C PRO A 399 2.38 1.11 9.99
N PRO A 400 1.72 2.18 10.48
CA PRO A 400 0.76 2.95 9.68
C PRO A 400 1.34 3.52 8.36
N GLU A 401 2.63 3.87 8.35
CA GLU A 401 3.35 4.34 7.16
C GLU A 401 3.41 3.29 6.04
N ALA A 402 3.51 2.00 6.40
CA ALA A 402 3.48 0.90 5.43
C ALA A 402 2.08 0.67 4.87
N LEU A 403 1.03 0.91 5.66
CA LEU A 403 -0.36 0.93 5.21
C LEU A 403 -0.63 2.13 4.27
N ALA A 404 -0.08 3.31 4.57
CA ALA A 404 -0.13 4.48 3.68
C ALA A 404 0.66 4.28 2.38
N LEU A 405 1.80 3.58 2.42
CA LEU A 405 2.51 3.13 1.22
C LEU A 405 1.67 2.15 0.40
N LYS A 406 1.05 1.14 1.02
CA LYS A 406 0.13 0.22 0.34
C LYS A 406 -1.05 0.97 -0.30
N HIS A 407 -1.61 1.97 0.36
CA HIS A 407 -2.66 2.83 -0.16
C HIS A 407 -2.21 3.59 -1.42
N ARG A 408 -1.01 4.19 -1.41
CA ARG A 408 -0.40 4.83 -2.59
C ARG A 408 -0.16 3.84 -3.73
N ILE A 409 0.38 2.65 -3.44
CA ILE A 409 0.62 1.57 -4.42
C ILE A 409 -0.69 1.14 -5.10
N ILE A 410 -1.71 0.80 -4.32
CA ILE A 410 -3.01 0.35 -4.84
C ILE A 410 -3.65 1.45 -5.69
N SER A 411 -3.69 2.69 -5.19
CA SER A 411 -4.30 3.82 -5.93
C SER A 411 -3.62 4.10 -7.28
N ASN A 412 -2.31 3.83 -7.41
CA ASN A 412 -1.58 3.99 -8.68
C ASN A 412 -1.64 2.76 -9.60
N ALA A 413 -2.14 1.61 -9.11
CA ALA A 413 -2.32 0.39 -9.88
C ALA A 413 -3.73 0.25 -10.49
N LEU A 414 -4.74 0.88 -9.88
CA LEU A 414 -6.12 0.87 -10.39
C LEU A 414 -6.16 1.36 -11.84
N THR A 415 -6.66 0.49 -12.72
CA THR A 415 -6.56 0.64 -14.17
C THR A 415 -7.95 0.76 -14.78
N LEU A 416 -8.31 1.94 -15.28
CA LEU A 416 -9.54 2.13 -16.05
C LEU A 416 -9.32 1.61 -17.47
N VAL A 417 -9.78 0.39 -17.76
CA VAL A 417 -9.54 -0.29 -19.03
C VAL A 417 -10.44 0.26 -20.13
N ARG A 418 -11.68 0.64 -19.77
CA ARG A 418 -12.72 1.17 -20.67
C ARG A 418 -13.60 2.20 -19.94
N ASP A 419 -13.97 3.25 -20.65
CA ASP A 419 -15.00 4.23 -20.31
C ASP A 419 -15.46 4.92 -21.61
N GLU A 420 -16.37 4.26 -22.33
CA GLU A 420 -16.82 4.69 -23.66
C GLU A 420 -17.63 6.00 -23.67
N LYS A 421 -18.12 6.44 -22.50
CA LYS A 421 -19.07 7.56 -22.36
C LYS A 421 -18.51 8.76 -21.58
N ASP A 422 -17.25 8.71 -21.17
CA ASP A 422 -16.61 9.70 -20.27
C ASP A 422 -17.38 9.88 -18.94
N LEU A 423 -17.90 8.77 -18.39
CA LEU A 423 -18.85 8.78 -17.27
C LEU A 423 -18.16 8.75 -15.89
N ILE A 424 -16.92 8.25 -15.82
CA ILE A 424 -16.19 8.07 -14.55
C ILE A 424 -15.85 9.41 -13.89
N GLY A 425 -16.10 9.51 -12.59
CA GLY A 425 -16.15 10.75 -11.80
C GLY A 425 -17.59 11.20 -11.50
N PHE A 426 -18.55 10.77 -12.33
CA PHE A 426 -19.99 11.09 -12.23
C PHE A 426 -20.23 12.58 -11.94
N PRO A 427 -19.93 13.49 -12.88
CA PRO A 427 -19.97 14.94 -12.64
C PRO A 427 -21.36 15.39 -12.14
N ASN A 428 -22.42 14.87 -12.76
CA ASN A 428 -23.83 15.20 -12.50
C ASN A 428 -24.53 14.06 -11.73
N LEU A 429 -24.00 13.63 -10.58
CA LEU A 429 -24.51 12.46 -9.85
C LEU A 429 -25.96 12.62 -9.37
N GLU A 430 -26.39 13.85 -9.08
CA GLU A 430 -27.73 14.21 -8.64
C GLU A 430 -28.82 13.93 -9.69
N ASN A 431 -28.42 13.77 -10.95
CA ASN A 431 -29.29 13.42 -12.08
C ASN A 431 -29.29 11.91 -12.41
N LEU A 432 -28.62 11.05 -11.61
CA LEU A 432 -28.45 9.61 -11.89
C LEU A 432 -28.94 8.74 -10.73
N LYS A 433 -29.72 7.70 -11.02
CA LYS A 433 -30.10 6.65 -10.06
C LYS A 433 -29.07 5.54 -10.08
N PHE A 434 -28.40 5.34 -8.95
CA PHE A 434 -27.37 4.32 -8.77
C PHE A 434 -27.90 3.08 -8.08
N ALA A 435 -27.45 1.92 -8.55
CA ALA A 435 -27.45 0.67 -7.79
C ALA A 435 -26.02 0.11 -7.74
N THR A 436 -25.76 -0.77 -6.78
CA THR A 436 -24.59 -1.64 -6.78
C THR A 436 -25.01 -3.09 -6.79
N LEU A 437 -24.23 -3.94 -7.45
CA LEU A 437 -24.38 -5.39 -7.41
C LEU A 437 -23.03 -6.03 -7.12
N ALA A 438 -22.92 -6.82 -6.07
CA ALA A 438 -21.81 -7.76 -5.91
C ALA A 438 -22.20 -9.12 -6.50
N ILE A 439 -21.35 -9.66 -7.37
CA ILE A 439 -21.48 -11.00 -7.96
C ILE A 439 -20.35 -11.85 -7.38
N GLY A 440 -20.71 -12.92 -6.69
CA GLY A 440 -19.77 -13.82 -5.99
C GLY A 440 -19.65 -13.57 -4.48
N ASP A 441 -20.32 -12.56 -3.94
CA ASP A 441 -20.51 -12.37 -2.48
C ASP A 441 -22.00 -12.14 -2.18
N THR A 442 -22.49 -12.79 -1.13
CA THR A 442 -23.88 -12.67 -0.63
C THR A 442 -24.07 -11.54 0.38
N ASN A 443 -23.00 -10.87 0.80
CA ASN A 443 -22.99 -9.82 1.84
C ASN A 443 -22.61 -8.45 1.26
N ARG A 444 -23.02 -7.35 1.91
CA ARG A 444 -22.65 -5.99 1.47
C ARG A 444 -21.13 -5.82 1.53
N THR A 445 -20.48 -5.66 0.38
CA THR A 445 -19.01 -5.61 0.29
C THR A 445 -18.46 -4.25 0.70
N VAL A 446 -17.13 -4.16 0.86
CA VAL A 446 -16.43 -2.90 1.15
C VAL A 446 -16.59 -1.92 -0.02
N PHE A 447 -16.55 -2.44 -1.25
CA PHE A 447 -16.80 -1.65 -2.47
C PHE A 447 -18.21 -1.04 -2.46
N GLN A 448 -19.24 -1.84 -2.17
CA GLN A 448 -20.62 -1.35 -2.07
C GLN A 448 -20.77 -0.31 -0.95
N THR A 449 -20.13 -0.54 0.19
CA THR A 449 -20.18 0.37 1.34
C THR A 449 -19.56 1.73 1.04
N TYR A 450 -18.42 1.77 0.33
CA TYR A 450 -17.79 3.04 -0.07
C TYR A 450 -18.46 3.71 -1.26
N CYS A 451 -19.09 2.98 -2.19
CA CYS A 451 -19.93 3.60 -3.22
C CYS A 451 -21.10 4.38 -2.58
N GLY A 452 -21.73 3.80 -1.56
CA GLY A 452 -22.82 4.42 -0.82
C GLY A 452 -22.43 5.67 0.01
N GLN A 453 -21.15 6.01 0.11
CA GLN A 453 -20.70 7.28 0.71
C GLN A 453 -20.80 8.46 -0.26
N TYR A 454 -20.87 8.22 -1.57
CA TYR A 454 -20.89 9.28 -2.60
C TYR A 454 -22.27 9.56 -3.17
N ALA A 455 -23.16 8.56 -3.23
CA ALA A 455 -24.52 8.69 -3.75
C ALA A 455 -25.49 7.78 -2.99
N SER A 456 -26.73 8.21 -2.86
CA SER A 456 -27.81 7.32 -2.37
C SER A 456 -28.07 6.24 -3.41
N MET A 457 -28.03 4.97 -3.00
CA MET A 457 -28.07 3.82 -3.91
C MET A 457 -28.60 2.56 -3.24
N ALA A 458 -29.20 1.67 -4.02
CA ALA A 458 -29.57 0.34 -3.57
C ALA A 458 -28.36 -0.62 -3.64
N HIS A 459 -28.29 -1.56 -2.69
CA HIS A 459 -27.25 -2.60 -2.65
C HIS A 459 -27.87 -3.98 -2.90
N PHE A 460 -27.36 -4.68 -3.91
CA PHE A 460 -27.80 -6.01 -4.30
C PHE A 460 -26.62 -6.99 -4.29
N ASN A 461 -26.93 -8.27 -4.16
CA ASN A 461 -25.96 -9.35 -4.04
C ASN A 461 -26.46 -10.59 -4.80
N THR A 462 -25.53 -11.36 -5.36
CA THR A 462 -25.78 -12.74 -5.81
C THR A 462 -24.58 -13.63 -5.47
N PRO A 463 -24.79 -14.90 -5.06
CA PRO A 463 -23.74 -15.90 -5.13
C PRO A 463 -23.26 -16.07 -6.58
N LYS A 464 -22.15 -16.80 -6.76
CA LYS A 464 -21.62 -17.12 -8.10
C LYS A 464 -22.65 -17.80 -8.97
N GLU A 465 -23.27 -18.90 -8.51
CA GLU A 465 -24.29 -19.58 -9.31
C GLU A 465 -25.60 -18.78 -9.34
N VAL A 466 -25.80 -18.00 -10.41
CA VAL A 466 -26.98 -17.16 -10.62
C VAL A 466 -28.10 -18.03 -11.22
N SER A 467 -28.97 -18.58 -10.37
CA SER A 467 -30.16 -19.30 -10.85
C SER A 467 -31.10 -18.39 -11.65
N ASP A 468 -31.75 -18.92 -12.69
CA ASP A 468 -32.60 -18.13 -13.60
C ASP A 468 -33.65 -17.28 -12.86
N SER A 469 -34.28 -17.83 -11.83
CA SER A 469 -35.27 -17.11 -11.01
C SER A 469 -34.68 -15.89 -10.29
N LEU A 470 -33.47 -16.03 -9.73
CA LEU A 470 -32.74 -14.91 -9.11
C LEU A 470 -32.26 -13.91 -10.18
N GLY A 471 -31.73 -14.39 -11.29
CA GLY A 471 -31.25 -13.57 -12.41
C GLY A 471 -32.37 -12.72 -13.01
N ILE A 472 -33.53 -13.31 -13.32
CA ILE A 472 -34.71 -12.61 -13.84
C ILE A 472 -35.17 -11.54 -12.84
N LYS A 473 -35.28 -11.87 -11.54
CA LYS A 473 -35.67 -10.91 -10.50
C LYS A 473 -34.69 -9.75 -10.38
N LEU A 474 -33.37 -10.02 -10.43
CA LEU A 474 -32.35 -8.98 -10.39
C LEU A 474 -32.41 -8.09 -11.62
N LEU A 475 -32.56 -8.64 -12.84
CA LEU A 475 -32.68 -7.84 -14.07
C LEU A 475 -33.95 -6.96 -14.08
N ASP A 476 -35.08 -7.48 -13.63
CA ASP A 476 -36.34 -6.72 -13.52
C ASP A 476 -36.25 -5.58 -12.48
N THR A 477 -35.48 -5.79 -11.42
CA THR A 477 -35.21 -4.78 -10.38
C THR A 477 -34.17 -3.75 -10.83
N LEU A 478 -33.10 -4.18 -11.51
CA LEU A 478 -31.95 -3.34 -11.86
C LEU A 478 -32.22 -2.40 -13.05
N ARG A 479 -33.13 -2.74 -13.98
CA ARG A 479 -33.51 -1.85 -15.11
C ARG A 479 -34.01 -0.45 -14.70
N ASN A 480 -34.38 -0.27 -13.43
CA ASN A 480 -34.96 0.96 -12.90
C ASN A 480 -33.88 1.97 -12.41
N PHE A 481 -32.60 1.64 -12.60
CA PHE A 481 -31.42 2.44 -12.26
C PHE A 481 -30.60 2.76 -13.51
N ASP A 482 -30.15 4.00 -13.65
CA ASP A 482 -29.41 4.48 -14.83
C ASP A 482 -28.00 3.88 -14.90
N VAL A 483 -27.38 3.70 -13.73
CA VAL A 483 -26.02 3.15 -13.58
C VAL A 483 -26.01 2.03 -12.54
N VAL A 484 -25.43 0.87 -12.91
CA VAL A 484 -25.22 -0.26 -11.98
C VAL A 484 -23.71 -0.50 -11.78
N LEU A 485 -23.23 -0.23 -10.58
CA LEU A 485 -21.85 -0.45 -10.15
C LEU A 485 -21.66 -1.93 -9.78
N VAL A 486 -21.05 -2.71 -10.66
CA VAL A 486 -20.92 -4.18 -10.50
C VAL A 486 -19.54 -4.52 -9.95
N GLY A 487 -19.47 -5.13 -8.77
CA GLY A 487 -18.26 -5.74 -8.23
C GLY A 487 -18.24 -7.24 -8.52
N LEU A 488 -17.19 -7.75 -9.18
CA LEU A 488 -17.02 -9.18 -9.47
C LEU A 488 -15.97 -9.79 -8.53
N HIS A 489 -16.39 -10.82 -7.79
CA HIS A 489 -15.74 -11.34 -6.58
C HIS A 489 -15.43 -12.86 -6.63
N GLY A 490 -14.64 -13.33 -5.66
CA GLY A 490 -14.29 -14.74 -5.48
C GLY A 490 -13.47 -15.37 -6.60
N ILE A 491 -12.76 -14.56 -7.41
CA ILE A 491 -11.90 -15.01 -8.51
C ILE A 491 -10.66 -15.69 -7.93
N ARG A 492 -10.30 -16.88 -8.43
CA ARG A 492 -9.09 -17.61 -7.99
C ARG A 492 -7.83 -16.87 -8.41
N THR A 493 -6.94 -16.57 -7.46
CA THR A 493 -5.63 -15.93 -7.72
C THR A 493 -4.59 -16.82 -8.41
N THR A 494 -4.85 -18.13 -8.44
CA THR A 494 -3.99 -19.14 -9.06
C THR A 494 -4.86 -20.04 -9.93
N PRO A 495 -4.53 -20.22 -11.22
CA PRO A 495 -5.30 -21.08 -12.11
C PRO A 495 -5.26 -22.53 -11.61
N ARG A 496 -6.37 -23.28 -11.75
CA ARG A 496 -6.39 -24.73 -11.49
C ARG A 496 -6.68 -25.54 -12.76
N PRO A 497 -5.71 -25.63 -13.70
CA PRO A 497 -5.86 -26.44 -14.91
C PRO A 497 -5.81 -27.93 -14.56
N ASN A 498 -6.95 -28.52 -14.20
CA ASN A 498 -7.04 -29.94 -13.88
C ASN A 498 -7.05 -30.79 -15.15
N ARG A 499 -5.91 -30.83 -15.85
CA ARG A 499 -5.68 -31.59 -17.10
C ARG A 499 -5.96 -33.09 -16.95
N ALA A 500 -6.03 -33.62 -15.73
CA ALA A 500 -6.37 -35.00 -15.42
C ALA A 500 -7.89 -35.28 -15.34
N VAL A 501 -8.74 -34.24 -15.36
CA VAL A 501 -10.21 -34.38 -15.22
C VAL A 501 -10.99 -33.67 -16.33
N ASN A 502 -10.47 -32.60 -16.93
CA ASN A 502 -11.05 -31.98 -18.13
C ASN A 502 -9.97 -31.71 -19.20
N PRO A 503 -10.16 -32.16 -20.46
CA PRO A 503 -9.24 -31.87 -21.56
C PRO A 503 -9.39 -30.43 -22.08
N GLU A 504 -10.55 -29.81 -21.90
CA GLU A 504 -10.80 -28.39 -22.22
C GLU A 504 -11.12 -27.63 -20.92
N PRO A 505 -10.22 -26.74 -20.44
CA PRO A 505 -10.40 -26.04 -19.17
C PRO A 505 -11.25 -24.77 -19.32
N GLY A 506 -12.57 -24.89 -19.09
CA GLY A 506 -13.52 -23.76 -19.09
C GLY A 506 -13.37 -22.78 -17.92
N PRO A 507 -14.15 -21.67 -17.91
CA PRO A 507 -14.03 -20.57 -16.93
C PRO A 507 -14.16 -21.04 -15.47
N ASP A 508 -15.09 -21.97 -15.24
CA ASP A 508 -15.40 -22.61 -13.96
C ASP A 508 -14.17 -23.29 -13.33
N THR A 509 -13.26 -23.79 -14.18
CA THR A 509 -12.12 -24.63 -13.80
C THR A 509 -10.86 -23.82 -13.52
N ILE A 510 -10.53 -22.85 -14.39
CA ILE A 510 -9.28 -22.09 -14.28
C ILE A 510 -9.40 -21.05 -13.16
N TYR A 511 -10.32 -20.10 -13.32
CA TYR A 511 -10.45 -18.93 -12.43
C TYR A 511 -11.68 -18.99 -11.52
N GLY A 512 -12.61 -19.93 -11.74
CA GLY A 512 -13.82 -20.04 -10.93
C GLY A 512 -14.83 -18.92 -11.21
N LEU A 513 -14.86 -18.43 -12.45
CA LEU A 513 -16.04 -17.75 -13.00
C LEU A 513 -17.02 -18.82 -13.47
N THR A 514 -18.31 -18.69 -13.17
CA THR A 514 -19.30 -19.67 -13.68
C THR A 514 -19.90 -19.20 -15.00
N HIS A 515 -20.37 -20.15 -15.81
CA HIS A 515 -21.19 -19.83 -16.98
C HIS A 515 -22.43 -18.99 -16.63
N SER A 516 -23.03 -19.17 -15.45
CA SER A 516 -24.20 -18.40 -15.00
C SER A 516 -23.86 -16.96 -14.59
N GLU A 517 -22.68 -16.69 -14.01
CA GLU A 517 -22.17 -15.32 -13.78
C GLU A 517 -22.02 -14.57 -15.11
N LEU A 518 -21.41 -15.22 -16.11
CA LEU A 518 -21.11 -14.63 -17.42
C LEU A 518 -22.37 -14.32 -18.23
N ASP A 519 -23.31 -15.27 -18.29
CA ASP A 519 -24.58 -15.10 -18.97
C ASP A 519 -25.46 -14.03 -18.31
N PHE A 520 -25.45 -13.93 -16.98
CA PHE A 520 -26.13 -12.87 -16.25
C PHE A 520 -25.50 -11.50 -16.54
N LEU A 521 -24.16 -11.39 -16.53
CA LEU A 521 -23.44 -10.16 -16.86
C LEU A 521 -23.78 -9.64 -18.26
N ARG A 522 -23.84 -10.53 -19.27
CA ARG A 522 -24.28 -10.18 -20.63
C ARG A 522 -25.71 -9.61 -20.62
N LYS A 523 -26.66 -10.34 -20.03
CA LYS A 523 -28.08 -9.95 -19.93
C LYS A 523 -28.31 -8.64 -19.17
N LEU A 524 -27.40 -8.27 -18.25
CA LEU A 524 -27.42 -7.00 -17.51
C LEU A 524 -26.84 -5.85 -18.36
N ASN A 525 -25.73 -6.08 -19.07
CA ASN A 525 -25.10 -5.10 -19.97
C ASN A 525 -26.04 -4.65 -21.12
N GLU A 526 -26.95 -5.53 -21.56
CA GLU A 526 -28.01 -5.22 -22.52
C GLU A 526 -29.08 -4.22 -22.01
N LYS A 527 -29.19 -4.02 -20.67
CA LYS A 527 -30.33 -3.34 -20.05
C LYS A 527 -29.95 -2.12 -19.21
N ASN A 528 -28.71 -2.04 -18.76
CA ASN A 528 -28.20 -1.00 -17.87
C ASN A 528 -26.83 -0.49 -18.35
N THR A 529 -26.48 0.77 -18.04
CA THR A 529 -25.07 1.17 -18.10
C THR A 529 -24.36 0.56 -16.89
N ILE A 530 -23.74 -0.61 -17.07
CA ILE A 530 -22.92 -1.22 -16.04
C ILE A 530 -21.57 -0.53 -15.92
N VAL A 531 -21.05 -0.41 -14.70
CA VAL A 531 -19.66 -0.05 -14.41
C VAL A 531 -19.04 -1.27 -13.74
N LEU A 532 -18.37 -2.11 -14.54
CA LEU A 532 -17.79 -3.36 -14.05
C LEU A 532 -16.47 -3.08 -13.33
N THR A 533 -16.33 -3.61 -12.12
CA THR A 533 -15.11 -3.55 -11.31
C THR A 533 -14.68 -4.98 -10.97
N VAL A 534 -13.50 -5.39 -11.43
CA VAL A 534 -13.03 -6.78 -11.30
C VAL A 534 -11.95 -6.87 -10.22
N PHE A 535 -12.28 -7.55 -9.13
CA PHE A 535 -11.42 -7.70 -7.95
C PHE A 535 -10.56 -8.98 -8.01
N GLY A 536 -10.00 -9.28 -9.18
CA GLY A 536 -9.19 -10.48 -9.36
C GLY A 536 -8.40 -10.49 -10.67
N ASN A 537 -7.95 -11.67 -11.05
CA ASN A 537 -7.06 -11.86 -12.20
C ASN A 537 -7.67 -11.35 -13.52
N PRO A 538 -7.02 -10.46 -14.28
CA PRO A 538 -7.54 -9.92 -15.53
C PRO A 538 -7.72 -10.98 -16.62
N TYR A 539 -7.02 -12.13 -16.61
CA TYR A 539 -7.21 -13.18 -17.62
C TYR A 539 -8.61 -13.80 -17.63
N THR A 540 -9.42 -13.53 -16.59
CA THR A 540 -10.88 -13.74 -16.61
C THR A 540 -11.58 -13.14 -17.83
N TYR A 541 -11.04 -12.06 -18.42
CA TYR A 541 -11.64 -11.38 -19.57
C TYR A 541 -11.71 -12.25 -20.83
N HIS A 542 -10.97 -13.35 -20.91
CA HIS A 542 -11.01 -14.28 -22.04
C HIS A 542 -12.41 -14.86 -22.28
N TRP A 543 -13.22 -15.02 -21.22
CA TRP A 543 -14.60 -15.54 -21.29
C TRP A 543 -15.67 -14.44 -21.20
N MET A 544 -15.28 -13.16 -21.28
CA MET A 544 -16.18 -12.02 -21.07
C MET A 544 -16.39 -11.22 -22.35
N ASP A 545 -17.62 -10.79 -22.59
CA ASP A 545 -17.94 -9.76 -23.57
C ASP A 545 -17.39 -8.40 -23.11
N ALA A 546 -17.05 -7.52 -24.04
CA ALA A 546 -16.48 -6.21 -23.72
C ALA A 546 -17.52 -5.30 -23.02
N PRO A 547 -17.31 -4.89 -21.76
CA PRO A 547 -18.19 -3.92 -21.10
C PRO A 547 -17.92 -2.49 -21.60
N PRO A 548 -18.90 -1.57 -21.53
CA PRO A 548 -18.69 -0.17 -21.91
C PRO A 548 -17.79 0.59 -20.91
N LEU A 549 -17.77 0.12 -19.66
CA LEU A 549 -17.04 0.70 -18.53
C LEU A 549 -16.40 -0.41 -17.69
N LEU A 550 -15.10 -0.34 -17.46
CA LEU A 550 -14.33 -1.35 -16.74
C LEU A 550 -13.18 -0.77 -15.94
N LEU A 551 -13.22 -0.97 -14.62
CA LEU A 551 -12.12 -0.74 -13.69
C LEU A 551 -11.49 -2.08 -13.27
N GLN A 552 -10.23 -2.29 -13.62
CA GLN A 552 -9.46 -3.44 -13.14
C GLN A 552 -8.83 -3.12 -11.78
N ALA A 553 -9.22 -3.89 -10.76
CA ALA A 553 -8.79 -3.70 -9.37
C ALA A 553 -7.86 -4.81 -8.85
N PHE A 554 -7.66 -5.90 -9.61
CA PHE A 554 -6.70 -7.00 -9.40
C PHE A 554 -6.87 -7.86 -8.14
N THR A 555 -7.49 -7.38 -7.07
CA THR A 555 -7.54 -8.09 -5.78
C THR A 555 -8.76 -7.69 -4.95
N GLU A 556 -9.27 -8.63 -4.15
CA GLU A 556 -10.39 -8.42 -3.22
C GLU A 556 -10.01 -7.69 -1.92
N ASP A 557 -8.75 -7.28 -1.79
CA ASP A 557 -8.23 -6.54 -0.63
C ASP A 557 -9.16 -5.36 -0.25
N PRO A 558 -9.58 -5.21 1.02
CA PRO A 558 -10.49 -4.15 1.44
C PRO A 558 -10.04 -2.74 1.03
N MET A 559 -8.72 -2.49 1.00
CA MET A 559 -8.17 -1.21 0.56
C MET A 559 -8.29 -1.00 -0.95
N ALA A 560 -8.23 -2.06 -1.76
CA ALA A 560 -8.50 -2.02 -3.20
C ALA A 560 -9.99 -1.83 -3.49
N GLN A 561 -10.88 -2.49 -2.74
CA GLN A 561 -12.33 -2.26 -2.82
C GLN A 561 -12.71 -0.81 -2.48
N GLN A 562 -12.18 -0.29 -1.37
CA GLN A 562 -12.35 1.10 -0.94
C GLN A 562 -11.81 2.08 -2.01
N LEU A 563 -10.56 1.90 -2.47
CA LEU A 563 -9.95 2.80 -3.44
C LEU A 563 -10.62 2.73 -4.81
N ALA A 564 -11.13 1.57 -5.23
CA ALA A 564 -11.90 1.45 -6.47
C ALA A 564 -13.15 2.33 -6.42
N ALA A 565 -13.97 2.21 -5.36
CA ALA A 565 -15.15 3.05 -5.16
C ALA A 565 -14.79 4.55 -5.16
N GLN A 566 -13.78 4.97 -4.38
CA GLN A 566 -13.31 6.37 -4.37
C GLN A 566 -12.89 6.88 -5.75
N SER A 567 -12.25 6.04 -6.56
CA SER A 567 -11.74 6.42 -7.88
C SER A 567 -12.86 6.54 -8.91
N LEU A 568 -13.88 5.67 -8.86
CA LEU A 568 -15.05 5.76 -9.72
C LEU A 568 -15.84 7.06 -9.52
N PHE A 569 -15.88 7.58 -8.28
CA PHE A 569 -16.52 8.85 -7.93
C PHE A 569 -15.57 10.08 -7.97
N GLY A 570 -14.36 9.95 -8.52
CA GLY A 570 -13.46 11.08 -8.74
C GLY A 570 -12.78 11.64 -7.49
N ALA A 571 -12.72 10.88 -6.39
CA ALA A 571 -11.96 11.24 -5.19
C ALA A 571 -10.47 10.83 -5.26
N ASN A 572 -10.08 10.04 -6.26
CA ASN A 572 -8.71 9.66 -6.62
C ASN A 572 -8.53 9.72 -8.14
N ASP A 573 -7.30 10.02 -8.60
CA ASP A 573 -6.94 9.94 -10.02
C ASP A 573 -6.63 8.50 -10.44
N LEU A 574 -6.96 8.14 -11.68
CA LEU A 574 -6.69 6.82 -12.27
C LEU A 574 -5.56 6.92 -13.28
N ASN A 575 -4.48 6.17 -13.04
CA ASN A 575 -3.25 6.23 -13.84
C ASN A 575 -2.66 4.84 -14.18
N GLY A 576 -3.28 3.75 -13.71
CA GLY A 576 -2.81 2.40 -14.02
C GLY A 576 -3.01 2.01 -15.49
N ILE A 577 -2.18 1.10 -15.98
CA ILE A 577 -2.25 0.48 -17.31
C ILE A 577 -2.28 -1.04 -17.21
N MET A 578 -2.92 -1.71 -18.16
CA MET A 578 -2.96 -3.17 -18.21
C MET A 578 -1.55 -3.77 -18.35
N PRO A 579 -1.10 -4.64 -17.44
CA PRO A 579 0.23 -5.26 -17.47
C PRO A 579 0.31 -6.44 -18.47
N VAL A 580 -0.84 -6.91 -18.96
CA VAL A 580 -1.02 -8.09 -19.79
C VAL A 580 -2.13 -7.87 -20.80
N THR A 581 -2.08 -8.59 -21.92
CA THR A 581 -3.17 -8.71 -22.89
C THR A 581 -4.10 -9.82 -22.44
N ALA A 582 -5.18 -9.43 -21.79
CA ALA A 582 -6.19 -10.34 -21.26
C ALA A 582 -7.31 -10.66 -22.25
N ALA A 583 -7.62 -9.72 -23.15
CA ALA A 583 -8.58 -9.92 -24.23
C ALA A 583 -8.25 -9.02 -25.44
N SER A 584 -8.89 -9.28 -26.58
CA SER A 584 -8.75 -8.44 -27.79
C SER A 584 -9.16 -6.97 -27.58
N TRP A 585 -9.95 -6.71 -26.54
CA TRP A 585 -10.49 -5.41 -26.11
C TRP A 585 -9.86 -4.86 -24.81
N ALA A 586 -8.90 -5.59 -24.22
CA ALA A 586 -8.16 -5.26 -23.00
C ALA A 586 -6.70 -5.76 -23.12
N ARG A 587 -5.85 -4.93 -23.73
CA ARG A 587 -4.47 -5.27 -24.13
C ARG A 587 -3.42 -4.68 -23.20
N PHE A 588 -2.20 -5.21 -23.21
CA PHE A 588 -1.05 -4.59 -22.53
C PHE A 588 -0.90 -3.10 -22.92
N GLY A 589 -0.59 -2.26 -21.93
CA GLY A 589 -0.45 -0.81 -22.10
C GLY A 589 -1.77 -0.04 -22.15
N GLN A 590 -2.93 -0.70 -22.25
CA GLN A 590 -4.24 -0.06 -22.25
C GLN A 590 -4.59 0.48 -20.86
N GLY A 591 -4.87 1.77 -20.75
CA GLY A 591 -5.38 2.40 -19.53
C GLY A 591 -5.80 3.84 -19.79
N MET A 592 -7.04 4.19 -19.45
CA MET A 592 -7.61 5.52 -19.61
C MET A 592 -7.24 6.38 -18.40
N LYS A 593 -6.28 7.29 -18.60
CA LYS A 593 -5.85 8.24 -17.58
C LYS A 593 -6.97 9.23 -17.25
N LYS A 594 -7.45 9.22 -16.00
CA LYS A 594 -8.39 10.22 -15.46
C LYS A 594 -7.70 11.03 -14.39
N ILE A 595 -7.57 12.34 -14.62
CA ILE A 595 -7.15 13.30 -13.61
C ILE A 595 -8.36 14.19 -13.29
N PHE A 596 -8.76 14.24 -12.03
CA PHE A 596 -9.88 15.07 -11.56
C PHE A 596 -9.34 16.38 -11.00
N PRO A 597 -9.63 17.55 -11.63
CA PRO A 597 -9.14 18.85 -11.15
C PRO A 597 -9.85 19.28 -9.86
N GLN A 598 -11.16 19.03 -9.78
CA GLN A 598 -11.97 19.15 -8.58
C GLN A 598 -12.30 17.74 -8.11
N LYS A 599 -11.56 17.25 -7.11
CA LYS A 599 -11.79 15.93 -6.51
C LYS A 599 -12.91 16.02 -5.48
N ARG A 600 -13.72 14.95 -5.37
CA ARG A 600 -14.58 14.76 -4.20
C ARG A 600 -13.71 14.43 -2.98
N LEU A 601 -14.19 14.70 -1.76
CA LEU A 601 -13.51 14.26 -0.54
C LEU A 601 -13.34 12.74 -0.58
N GLY A 602 -12.10 12.27 -0.46
CA GLY A 602 -11.81 10.84 -0.34
C GLY A 602 -11.64 10.41 1.10
N TYR A 603 -11.27 9.15 1.29
CA TYR A 603 -10.98 8.55 2.59
C TYR A 603 -9.57 7.97 2.56
N ALA A 604 -8.76 8.24 3.58
CA ALA A 604 -7.38 7.75 3.66
C ALA A 604 -6.96 7.52 5.12
N LEU A 605 -5.74 7.01 5.30
CA LEU A 605 -5.10 6.95 6.62
C LEU A 605 -4.47 8.31 6.97
N PRO A 606 -4.38 8.71 8.25
CA PRO A 606 -3.73 9.95 8.68
C PRO A 606 -2.32 10.15 8.09
N GLU A 607 -1.54 9.08 8.00
CA GLU A 607 -0.16 9.13 7.50
C GLU A 607 -0.09 9.41 6.00
N SER A 608 -1.17 9.14 5.25
CA SER A 608 -1.28 9.49 3.82
C SER A 608 -1.35 11.00 3.58
N VAL A 609 -1.63 11.79 4.63
CA VAL A 609 -1.66 13.26 4.62
C VAL A 609 -0.68 13.85 5.65
N GLY A 610 0.30 13.08 6.12
CA GLY A 610 1.30 13.55 7.09
C GLY A 610 0.72 13.91 8.47
N MET A 611 -0.31 13.18 8.90
CA MET A 611 -0.85 13.19 10.27
C MET A 611 -0.57 11.83 10.94
N SER A 612 -0.73 11.74 12.26
CA SER A 612 -0.46 10.52 13.03
C SER A 612 -1.76 9.93 13.58
N THR A 613 -1.98 8.64 13.35
CA THR A 613 -3.08 7.85 13.91
C THR A 613 -3.05 7.86 15.43
N ASP A 614 -1.89 7.60 16.04
CA ASP A 614 -1.70 7.67 17.51
C ASP A 614 -2.08 9.06 18.07
N SER A 615 -1.80 10.14 17.33
CA SER A 615 -2.14 11.51 17.75
C SER A 615 -3.64 11.81 17.63
N LEU A 616 -4.31 11.33 16.58
CA LEU A 616 -5.76 11.49 16.43
C LEU A 616 -6.55 10.60 17.40
N ALA A 617 -6.01 9.43 17.76
CA ALA A 617 -6.61 8.56 18.78
C ALA A 617 -6.73 9.23 20.16
N MET A 618 -5.93 10.28 20.46
CA MET A 618 -6.09 11.07 21.69
C MET A 618 -7.47 11.77 21.79
N MET A 619 -8.15 12.00 20.67
CA MET A 619 -9.52 12.53 20.65
C MET A 619 -10.51 11.61 21.36
N ASP A 620 -10.28 10.29 21.37
CA ASP A 620 -11.12 9.35 22.11
C ASP A 620 -11.11 9.65 23.61
N GLY A 621 -9.97 10.06 24.18
CA GLY A 621 -9.87 10.46 25.59
C GLY A 621 -10.65 11.73 25.88
N ILE A 622 -10.47 12.76 25.04
CA ILE A 622 -11.14 14.07 25.19
C ILE A 622 -12.66 13.93 25.08
N VAL A 623 -13.15 13.11 24.14
CA VAL A 623 -14.59 12.83 24.02
C VAL A 623 -15.11 12.00 25.20
N SER A 624 -14.33 11.05 25.71
CA SER A 624 -14.72 10.28 26.91
C SER A 624 -14.86 11.18 28.14
N GLU A 625 -13.94 12.14 28.31
CA GLU A 625 -14.01 13.17 29.35
C GLU A 625 -15.26 14.04 29.16
N MET A 626 -15.46 14.62 27.98
CA MET A 626 -16.62 15.46 27.64
C MET A 626 -17.96 14.77 27.96
N VAL A 627 -18.12 13.50 27.59
CA VAL A 627 -19.34 12.71 27.86
C VAL A 627 -19.46 12.38 29.35
N SER A 628 -18.38 12.00 30.03
CA SER A 628 -18.43 11.67 31.47
C SER A 628 -18.70 12.89 32.36
N MET A 629 -18.28 14.08 31.96
CA MET A 629 -18.61 15.36 32.60
C MET A 629 -20.02 15.88 32.27
N GLY A 630 -20.74 15.21 31.36
CA GLY A 630 -22.06 15.63 30.90
C GLY A 630 -22.07 16.85 29.98
N ALA A 631 -20.91 17.28 29.45
CA ALA A 631 -20.82 18.45 28.59
C ALA A 631 -21.52 18.28 27.23
N ALA A 632 -21.63 17.03 26.75
CA ALA A 632 -22.58 16.61 25.71
C ALA A 632 -22.90 15.11 25.88
N PRO A 633 -24.07 14.61 25.44
CA PRO A 633 -24.42 13.19 25.54
C PRO A 633 -23.68 12.30 24.51
N GLY A 634 -23.23 12.90 23.41
CA GLY A 634 -22.54 12.25 22.29
C GLY A 634 -22.18 13.24 21.19
N CYS A 635 -21.35 12.82 20.23
CA CYS A 635 -20.90 13.63 19.10
C CYS A 635 -20.40 12.78 17.93
N GLN A 636 -20.22 13.41 16.77
CA GLN A 636 -19.39 12.89 15.67
C GLN A 636 -18.17 13.80 15.50
N ILE A 637 -16.99 13.21 15.30
CA ILE A 637 -15.77 13.92 14.88
C ILE A 637 -15.40 13.47 13.48
N LEU A 638 -15.27 14.44 12.57
CA LEU A 638 -14.70 14.27 11.23
C LEU A 638 -13.45 15.16 11.12
N VAL A 639 -12.33 14.57 10.71
CA VAL A 639 -11.08 15.28 10.40
C VAL A 639 -10.75 15.05 8.94
N ALA A 640 -10.62 16.14 8.18
CA ALA A 640 -10.20 16.11 6.79
C ALA A 640 -9.00 17.03 6.55
N LYS A 641 -8.04 16.55 5.75
CA LYS A 641 -6.85 17.28 5.30
C LYS A 641 -6.50 16.83 3.88
N ASP A 642 -5.94 17.71 3.05
CA ASP A 642 -5.46 17.39 1.68
C ASP A 642 -6.51 16.65 0.82
N ASN A 643 -7.78 17.07 0.95
CA ASN A 643 -8.97 16.46 0.33
C ASN A 643 -9.24 14.98 0.73
N LYS A 644 -8.74 14.54 1.90
CA LYS A 644 -9.04 13.23 2.50
C LYS A 644 -9.61 13.37 3.90
N ILE A 645 -10.75 12.73 4.13
CA ILE A 645 -11.23 12.34 5.46
C ILE A 645 -10.25 11.28 5.99
N VAL A 646 -9.66 11.54 7.15
CA VAL A 646 -8.68 10.65 7.81
C VAL A 646 -9.07 10.27 9.24
N TRP A 647 -10.12 10.89 9.77
CA TRP A 647 -10.86 10.42 10.94
C TRP A 647 -12.34 10.67 10.69
N GLN A 648 -13.19 9.67 10.96
CA GLN A 648 -14.64 9.86 11.02
C GLN A 648 -15.22 8.86 12.02
N LYS A 649 -15.54 9.35 13.22
CA LYS A 649 -15.96 8.50 14.34
C LYS A 649 -17.09 9.16 15.13
N SER A 650 -18.04 8.34 15.55
CA SER A 650 -19.19 8.73 16.37
C SER A 650 -19.08 8.17 17.78
N TYR A 651 -19.63 8.88 18.75
CA TYR A 651 -19.40 8.67 20.17
C TYR A 651 -20.66 8.98 20.99
N GLY A 652 -20.84 8.23 22.08
CA GLY A 652 -21.93 8.47 23.02
C GLY A 652 -23.32 8.27 22.41
N HIS A 653 -24.29 9.03 22.89
CA HIS A 653 -25.71 8.85 22.62
C HIS A 653 -26.40 10.15 22.22
N TYR A 654 -27.60 10.05 21.65
CA TYR A 654 -28.42 11.19 21.24
C TYR A 654 -28.78 12.09 22.44
N THR A 655 -29.04 11.48 23.60
CA THR A 655 -29.45 12.15 24.84
C THR A 655 -28.83 11.49 26.07
N TYR A 656 -28.92 12.15 27.23
CA TYR A 656 -28.30 11.69 28.47
C TYR A 656 -28.91 10.40 29.06
N GLU A 657 -30.09 10.00 28.60
CA GLU A 657 -30.75 8.73 28.92
C GLU A 657 -30.13 7.52 28.21
N GLN A 658 -29.20 7.74 27.27
CA GLN A 658 -28.40 6.71 26.60
C GLN A 658 -29.21 5.64 25.83
N THR A 659 -30.40 6.01 25.33
CA THR A 659 -31.32 5.09 24.65
C THR A 659 -30.94 4.77 23.20
N GLN A 660 -30.25 5.69 22.51
CA GLN A 660 -29.82 5.55 21.12
C GLN A 660 -28.39 6.09 20.94
N ALA A 661 -27.49 5.25 20.43
CA ALA A 661 -26.11 5.61 20.17
C ALA A 661 -25.96 6.50 18.92
N VAL A 662 -24.98 7.40 18.91
CA VAL A 662 -24.62 8.19 17.72
C VAL A 662 -23.93 7.29 16.69
N THR A 663 -24.36 7.35 15.43
CA THR A 663 -23.72 6.67 14.31
C THR A 663 -23.23 7.67 13.27
N ASN A 664 -22.45 7.23 12.27
CA ASN A 664 -21.95 8.16 11.24
C ASN A 664 -23.05 8.69 10.31
N GLU A 665 -24.24 8.12 10.41
CA GLU A 665 -25.48 8.43 9.70
C GLU A 665 -26.48 9.23 10.57
N THR A 666 -26.12 9.59 11.80
CA THR A 666 -26.96 10.41 12.69
C THR A 666 -27.17 11.80 12.10
N ILE A 667 -28.43 12.16 11.88
CA ILE A 667 -28.85 13.51 11.48
C ILE A 667 -28.95 14.39 12.73
N TYR A 668 -28.37 15.59 12.65
CA TYR A 668 -28.40 16.60 13.71
C TYR A 668 -29.25 17.81 13.29
N ASP A 669 -30.02 18.37 14.23
CA ASP A 669 -30.70 19.65 14.04
C ASP A 669 -29.70 20.81 13.96
N LEU A 670 -29.82 21.66 12.94
CA LEU A 670 -28.91 22.79 12.73
C LEU A 670 -29.38 24.03 13.51
N ALA A 671 -28.72 24.30 14.65
CA ALA A 671 -28.96 25.49 15.48
C ALA A 671 -27.69 26.34 15.66
N SER A 672 -27.82 27.67 15.59
CA SER A 672 -26.75 28.66 15.86
C SER A 672 -25.45 28.55 15.03
N VAL A 673 -25.44 27.74 13.95
CA VAL A 673 -24.25 27.37 13.16
C VAL A 673 -23.49 28.58 12.58
N THR A 674 -24.20 29.65 12.22
CA THR A 674 -23.66 30.86 11.57
C THR A 674 -22.44 31.46 12.27
N LYS A 675 -22.41 31.43 13.61
CA LYS A 675 -21.29 31.96 14.39
C LYS A 675 -19.97 31.28 14.04
N VAL A 676 -19.95 29.94 14.09
CA VAL A 676 -18.77 29.13 13.79
C VAL A 676 -18.50 29.12 12.28
N ALA A 677 -19.54 28.90 11.46
CA ALA A 677 -19.40 28.74 10.01
C ALA A 677 -18.99 30.02 9.28
N ALA A 678 -19.46 31.21 9.72
CA ALA A 678 -19.04 32.47 9.12
C ALA A 678 -17.81 33.05 9.85
N THR A 679 -17.95 33.41 11.13
CA THR A 679 -16.94 34.27 11.78
C THR A 679 -15.66 33.52 12.14
N THR A 680 -15.73 32.28 12.65
CA THR A 680 -14.52 31.50 12.99
C THR A 680 -13.73 31.16 11.73
N ILE A 681 -14.40 30.70 10.67
CA ILE A 681 -13.75 30.44 9.37
C ILE A 681 -13.13 31.73 8.80
N SER A 682 -13.86 32.86 8.84
CA SER A 682 -13.34 34.15 8.39
C SER A 682 -12.07 34.58 9.13
N MET A 683 -12.07 34.51 10.46
CA MET A 683 -10.91 34.89 11.28
C MET A 683 -9.72 33.95 11.10
N MET A 684 -9.96 32.64 10.91
CA MET A 684 -8.90 31.69 10.55
C MET A 684 -8.33 31.99 9.15
N LYS A 685 -9.18 32.33 8.17
CA LYS A 685 -8.75 32.68 6.81
C LYS A 685 -7.97 34.01 6.78
N LEU A 686 -8.36 34.99 7.59
CA LEU A 686 -7.58 36.22 7.80
C LEU A 686 -6.24 35.94 8.49
N THR A 687 -6.17 34.94 9.37
CA THR A 687 -4.93 34.52 10.04
C THR A 687 -3.98 33.79 9.09
N GLU A 688 -4.49 32.88 8.27
CA GLU A 688 -3.75 32.19 7.19
C GLU A 688 -3.18 33.20 6.19
N ASN A 689 -3.98 34.20 5.79
CA ASN A 689 -3.57 35.29 4.91
C ASN A 689 -2.68 36.36 5.61
N HIS A 690 -2.26 36.14 6.85
CA HIS A 690 -1.48 37.06 7.69
C HIS A 690 -2.07 38.48 7.88
N LYS A 691 -3.38 38.67 7.61
CA LYS A 691 -4.13 39.90 7.90
C LYS A 691 -4.46 40.04 9.40
N VAL A 692 -4.54 38.92 10.12
CA VAL A 692 -4.79 38.86 11.58
C VAL A 692 -3.70 38.02 12.24
N SER A 693 -3.24 38.46 13.41
CA SER A 693 -2.55 37.63 14.39
C SER A 693 -3.45 37.40 15.60
N LEU A 694 -3.54 36.15 16.07
CA LEU A 694 -4.39 35.75 17.19
C LEU A 694 -3.92 36.33 18.53
N ASP A 695 -2.61 36.49 18.69
CA ASP A 695 -1.97 37.00 19.91
C ASP A 695 -1.86 38.53 19.94
N ALA A 696 -2.39 39.21 18.91
CA ALA A 696 -2.50 40.66 18.88
C ALA A 696 -3.83 41.14 19.50
N PRO A 697 -3.88 42.34 20.10
CA PRO A 697 -5.12 42.94 20.58
C PRO A 697 -6.16 43.12 19.45
N MET A 698 -7.43 42.79 19.72
CA MET A 698 -8.55 42.98 18.81
C MET A 698 -8.71 44.46 18.39
N SER A 699 -8.27 45.39 19.25
CA SER A 699 -8.28 46.83 18.97
C SER A 699 -7.42 47.25 17.76
N ASN A 700 -6.53 46.39 17.26
CA ASN A 700 -5.83 46.61 15.99
C ASN A 700 -6.76 46.45 14.77
N TYR A 701 -7.82 45.67 14.88
CA TYR A 701 -8.77 45.34 13.81
C TYR A 701 -10.15 45.98 14.02
N VAL A 702 -10.50 46.30 15.27
CA VAL A 702 -11.68 47.08 15.69
C VAL A 702 -11.18 48.34 16.43
N PRO A 703 -10.81 49.42 15.72
CA PRO A 703 -10.15 50.60 16.32
C PRO A 703 -10.94 51.28 17.44
N GLU A 704 -12.26 51.13 17.45
CA GLU A 704 -13.18 51.64 18.47
C GLU A 704 -12.91 51.07 19.87
N LEU A 705 -12.33 49.86 19.95
CA LEU A 705 -11.93 49.27 21.23
C LEU A 705 -10.75 50.01 21.89
N LYS A 706 -9.97 50.83 21.17
CA LYS A 706 -8.78 51.51 21.71
C LYS A 706 -9.09 52.46 22.87
N THR A 707 -10.32 52.96 22.95
CA THR A 707 -10.81 53.87 24.00
C THR A 707 -11.62 53.17 25.09
N THR A 708 -11.63 51.83 25.14
CA THR A 708 -12.41 51.05 26.13
C THR A 708 -11.49 50.19 27.03
N ASP A 709 -12.08 49.59 28.06
CA ASP A 709 -11.50 48.52 28.88
C ASP A 709 -11.10 47.26 28.06
N LYS A 710 -11.65 47.08 26.86
CA LYS A 710 -11.40 45.95 25.96
C LYS A 710 -10.17 46.14 25.07
N LYS A 711 -9.48 47.29 25.15
CA LYS A 711 -8.40 47.68 24.21
C LYS A 711 -7.25 46.66 24.09
N ASP A 712 -6.90 45.98 25.18
CA ASP A 712 -5.74 45.07 25.26
C ASP A 712 -6.11 43.60 25.04
N LEU A 713 -7.40 43.27 24.94
CA LEU A 713 -7.89 41.89 24.78
C LEU A 713 -7.44 41.31 23.44
N THR A 714 -6.78 40.16 23.48
CA THR A 714 -6.31 39.46 22.28
C THR A 714 -7.45 38.81 21.51
N VAL A 715 -7.26 38.62 20.19
CA VAL A 715 -8.19 37.85 19.35
C VAL A 715 -8.34 36.42 19.88
N ARG A 716 -7.24 35.82 20.38
CA ARG A 716 -7.24 34.48 21.00
C ARG A 716 -8.14 34.41 22.23
N GLU A 717 -8.04 35.35 23.17
CA GLU A 717 -8.90 35.40 24.36
C GLU A 717 -10.38 35.52 23.99
N MET A 718 -10.70 36.32 22.97
CA MET A 718 -12.08 36.49 22.50
C MET A 718 -12.60 35.19 21.90
N MET A 719 -11.92 34.66 20.86
CA MET A 719 -12.36 33.46 20.14
C MET A 719 -12.35 32.18 20.99
N ALA A 720 -11.61 32.15 22.10
CA ALA A 720 -11.65 31.05 23.07
C ALA A 720 -12.69 31.24 24.18
N HIS A 721 -13.50 32.32 24.14
CA HIS A 721 -14.46 32.71 25.18
C HIS A 721 -13.83 32.86 26.59
N HIS A 722 -12.55 33.27 26.65
CA HIS A 722 -11.80 33.54 27.89
C HIS A 722 -11.60 35.04 28.17
N ALA A 723 -11.99 35.91 27.23
CA ALA A 723 -11.78 37.36 27.33
C ALA A 723 -12.43 38.04 28.54
N GLY A 724 -13.46 37.44 29.15
CA GLY A 724 -14.24 38.03 30.25
C GLY A 724 -15.44 38.86 29.78
N LEU A 725 -15.82 38.79 28.50
CA LEU A 725 -16.95 39.54 27.94
C LEU A 725 -18.30 39.17 28.59
N GLN A 726 -19.28 40.08 28.50
CA GLN A 726 -20.66 39.78 28.88
C GLN A 726 -21.23 38.68 27.96
N ALA A 727 -22.02 37.75 28.51
CA ALA A 727 -22.47 36.57 27.76
C ALA A 727 -23.39 36.94 26.60
N TRP A 728 -24.43 37.74 26.85
CA TRP A 728 -25.25 38.35 25.79
C TRP A 728 -25.76 39.72 26.21
N ILE A 729 -26.26 40.50 25.24
CA ILE A 729 -27.02 41.73 25.50
C ILE A 729 -28.36 41.59 24.77
N PRO A 730 -29.51 41.68 25.47
CA PRO A 730 -30.83 41.49 24.85
C PRO A 730 -31.31 42.78 24.17
N PHE A 731 -30.57 43.27 23.15
CA PHE A 731 -30.79 44.58 22.51
C PHE A 731 -32.25 44.83 22.13
N TYR A 732 -32.94 43.78 21.63
CA TYR A 732 -34.34 43.85 21.21
C TYR A 732 -35.30 44.30 22.32
N GLN A 733 -35.02 44.03 23.60
CA GLN A 733 -35.93 44.36 24.71
C GLN A 733 -36.13 45.88 24.87
N GLN A 734 -35.13 46.68 24.50
CA GLN A 734 -35.19 48.15 24.52
C GLN A 734 -35.97 48.72 23.32
N THR A 735 -36.24 47.89 22.30
CA THR A 735 -36.93 48.28 21.06
C THR A 735 -38.44 47.94 21.06
N LEU A 736 -38.94 47.36 22.16
CA LEU A 736 -40.34 47.00 22.32
C LEU A 736 -41.13 48.06 23.10
N THR A 737 -42.44 48.09 22.90
CA THR A 737 -43.40 48.81 23.77
C THR A 737 -43.60 48.06 25.09
N ALA A 738 -44.33 48.68 26.03
CA ALA A 738 -44.75 48.02 27.28
C ALA A 738 -45.51 46.71 27.04
N ASP A 739 -46.30 46.65 25.96
CA ASP A 739 -47.07 45.48 25.50
C ASP A 739 -46.22 44.43 24.76
N LYS A 740 -44.89 44.60 24.74
CA LYS A 740 -43.89 43.75 24.06
C LYS A 740 -44.02 43.72 22.52
N MET A 741 -44.67 44.71 21.93
CA MET A 741 -44.75 44.86 20.47
C MET A 741 -43.58 45.70 19.93
N PRO A 742 -43.14 45.52 18.66
CA PRO A 742 -42.12 46.38 18.05
C PRO A 742 -42.50 47.87 18.12
N SER A 743 -41.60 48.71 18.62
CA SER A 743 -41.84 50.15 18.74
C SER A 743 -41.86 50.81 17.37
N SER A 744 -42.97 51.46 17.01
CA SER A 744 -43.12 52.24 15.76
C SER A 744 -42.25 53.51 15.69
N LYS A 745 -41.44 53.78 16.72
CA LYS A 745 -40.37 54.79 16.69
C LYS A 745 -39.04 54.23 16.18
N ILE A 746 -38.83 52.91 16.31
CA ILE A 746 -37.57 52.22 16.02
C ILE A 746 -37.73 51.29 14.82
N TYR A 747 -38.96 50.84 14.51
CA TYR A 747 -39.26 49.98 13.37
C TYR A 747 -40.40 50.51 12.49
N LEU A 748 -40.29 50.24 11.18
CA LEU A 748 -41.34 50.44 10.19
C LEU A 748 -41.53 49.18 9.33
N HIS A 749 -42.73 48.98 8.77
CA HIS A 749 -43.03 47.79 7.95
C HIS A 749 -42.53 47.87 6.50
N THR A 750 -41.99 49.02 6.09
CA THR A 750 -41.49 49.28 4.74
C THR A 750 -40.17 50.05 4.83
N SER A 751 -39.18 49.63 4.04
CA SER A 751 -37.90 50.35 3.95
C SER A 751 -38.11 51.76 3.39
N GLN A 752 -37.50 52.74 4.05
CA GLN A 752 -37.47 54.15 3.64
C GLN A 752 -36.22 54.82 4.23
N PRO A 753 -35.73 55.94 3.68
CA PRO A 753 -34.48 56.56 4.15
C PRO A 753 -34.42 56.76 5.67
N GLY A 754 -33.37 56.23 6.30
CA GLY A 754 -33.20 56.23 7.76
C GLY A 754 -33.81 55.02 8.50
N PHE A 755 -34.63 54.21 7.83
CA PHE A 755 -35.19 52.94 8.32
C PHE A 755 -34.94 51.85 7.27
N GLU A 756 -33.67 51.50 7.07
CA GLU A 756 -33.20 50.68 5.95
C GLU A 756 -32.63 49.33 6.41
N VAL A 757 -32.36 49.15 7.71
CA VAL A 757 -31.78 47.91 8.26
C VAL A 757 -32.85 46.82 8.41
N PRO A 758 -32.86 45.74 7.61
CA PRO A 758 -33.86 44.70 7.73
C PRO A 758 -33.62 43.86 9.00
N VAL A 759 -34.67 43.66 9.81
CA VAL A 759 -34.60 42.81 11.02
C VAL A 759 -35.57 41.63 10.99
N ALA A 760 -36.62 41.72 10.19
CA ALA A 760 -37.48 40.59 9.83
C ALA A 760 -38.10 40.85 8.45
N LYS A 761 -38.86 39.89 7.92
CA LYS A 761 -39.68 40.13 6.73
C LYS A 761 -40.67 41.26 7.03
N ASP A 762 -40.75 42.26 6.16
CA ASP A 762 -41.64 43.41 6.27
C ASP A 762 -41.44 44.16 7.62
N LEU A 763 -40.19 44.27 8.09
CA LEU A 763 -39.81 45.03 9.29
C LEU A 763 -38.37 45.55 9.20
N PHE A 764 -38.22 46.88 9.18
CA PHE A 764 -36.97 47.61 9.02
C PHE A 764 -36.73 48.52 10.21
N MET A 765 -35.49 48.57 10.69
CA MET A 765 -35.06 49.28 11.89
C MET A 765 -34.40 50.62 11.55
N GLU A 766 -34.57 51.61 12.44
CA GLU A 766 -33.88 52.91 12.36
C GLU A 766 -32.36 52.71 12.30
N ASN A 767 -31.70 53.33 11.31
CA ASN A 767 -30.27 53.14 11.04
C ASN A 767 -29.41 53.51 12.27
N ALA A 768 -29.78 54.57 12.99
CA ALA A 768 -29.07 55.04 14.20
C ALA A 768 -29.15 54.06 15.39
N TRP A 769 -30.08 53.10 15.37
CA TRP A 769 -30.13 52.06 16.39
C TRP A 769 -28.98 51.06 16.26
N ALA A 770 -28.42 50.88 15.05
CA ALA A 770 -27.24 50.03 14.85
C ALA A 770 -26.02 50.59 15.61
N ASP A 771 -25.79 51.90 15.59
CA ASP A 771 -24.73 52.54 16.38
C ASP A 771 -25.00 52.42 17.88
N THR A 772 -26.27 52.50 18.30
CA THR A 772 -26.69 52.28 19.70
C THR A 772 -26.36 50.86 20.17
N VAL A 773 -26.56 49.85 19.32
CA VAL A 773 -26.13 48.45 19.59
C VAL A 773 -24.61 48.37 19.74
N TRP A 774 -23.83 48.98 18.84
CA TRP A 774 -22.37 48.99 18.93
C TRP A 774 -21.85 49.68 20.18
N GLN A 775 -22.43 50.82 20.57
CA GLN A 775 -22.07 51.49 21.83
C GLN A 775 -22.41 50.64 23.06
N GLN A 776 -23.48 49.83 23.04
CA GLN A 776 -23.76 48.88 24.12
C GLN A 776 -22.73 47.74 24.17
N ILE A 777 -22.21 47.27 23.03
CA ILE A 777 -21.12 46.27 22.98
C ILE A 777 -19.81 46.87 23.50
N PHE A 778 -19.44 48.07 23.05
CA PHE A 778 -18.18 48.72 23.43
C PHE A 778 -18.16 49.10 24.92
N ASN A 779 -19.29 49.53 25.49
CA ASN A 779 -19.41 49.93 26.89
C ASN A 779 -19.92 48.81 27.83
N SER A 780 -20.13 47.57 27.34
CA SER A 780 -20.55 46.45 28.21
C SER A 780 -19.48 46.13 29.26
N PRO A 781 -19.82 45.82 30.52
CA PRO A 781 -18.84 45.53 31.56
C PRO A 781 -17.98 44.30 31.22
N LEU A 782 -16.67 44.42 31.42
CA LEU A 782 -15.73 43.29 31.38
C LEU A 782 -15.68 42.59 32.76
N SER A 783 -15.48 41.27 32.74
CA SER A 783 -15.29 40.45 33.94
C SER A 783 -13.81 40.16 34.17
N ASP A 784 -13.33 40.43 35.40
CA ASP A 784 -11.99 40.02 35.84
C ASP A 784 -11.80 38.49 35.85
N ASN A 785 -12.90 37.73 35.90
CA ASN A 785 -12.86 36.28 35.82
C ASN A 785 -12.66 35.84 34.35
N LYS A 786 -11.44 35.37 34.06
CA LYS A 786 -10.98 34.85 32.77
C LYS A 786 -11.26 33.35 32.56
N ASN A 787 -12.06 32.70 33.41
CA ASN A 787 -12.55 31.34 33.14
C ASN A 787 -13.44 31.32 31.89
N TYR A 788 -13.59 30.15 31.27
CA TYR A 788 -14.43 29.98 30.08
C TYR A 788 -15.85 30.47 30.33
N LYS A 789 -16.31 31.42 29.51
CA LYS A 789 -17.66 31.98 29.55
C LYS A 789 -18.06 32.41 28.16
N TYR A 790 -18.89 31.59 27.52
CA TYR A 790 -19.48 31.84 26.21
C TYR A 790 -20.02 33.27 26.09
N SER A 791 -19.75 33.92 24.96
CA SER A 791 -20.25 35.25 24.62
C SER A 791 -20.85 35.24 23.21
N ASP A 792 -21.77 36.18 22.97
CA ASP A 792 -22.18 36.60 21.63
C ASP A 792 -21.31 37.75 21.09
N LEU A 793 -20.58 38.45 21.98
CA LEU A 793 -20.00 39.77 21.69
C LEU A 793 -18.68 39.68 20.93
N ASP A 794 -17.90 38.62 21.15
CA ASP A 794 -16.73 38.27 20.36
C ASP A 794 -17.09 37.96 18.90
N PHE A 795 -18.20 37.27 18.64
CA PHE A 795 -18.66 37.01 17.27
C PHE A 795 -19.03 38.30 16.53
N TYR A 796 -19.70 39.26 17.19
CA TYR A 796 -19.93 40.59 16.62
C TYR A 796 -18.61 41.33 16.35
N LEU A 797 -17.69 41.34 17.32
CA LEU A 797 -16.37 42.00 17.16
C LEU A 797 -15.53 41.37 16.04
N CYS A 798 -15.58 40.04 15.87
CA CYS A 798 -14.94 39.34 14.76
C CYS A 798 -15.58 39.72 13.41
N ALA A 799 -16.90 39.79 13.31
CA ALA A 799 -17.58 40.25 12.10
C ALA A 799 -17.22 41.71 11.75
N ARG A 800 -17.06 42.58 12.75
CA ARG A 800 -16.58 43.97 12.55
C ARG A 800 -15.10 44.02 12.14
N ALA A 801 -14.25 43.15 12.69
CA ALA A 801 -12.85 43.01 12.27
C ALA A 801 -12.74 42.56 10.81
N VAL A 802 -13.54 41.57 10.38
CA VAL A 802 -13.63 41.13 8.97
C VAL A 802 -14.03 42.30 8.07
N HIS A 803 -15.07 43.04 8.44
CA HIS A 803 -15.53 44.20 7.68
C HIS A 803 -14.46 45.29 7.56
N ASN A 804 -13.83 45.67 8.68
CA ASN A 804 -12.77 46.67 8.71
C ASN A 804 -11.52 46.27 7.88
N LEU A 805 -11.23 44.96 7.75
CA LEU A 805 -10.06 44.43 7.04
C LEU A 805 -10.31 44.06 5.57
N ASN A 806 -11.56 44.07 5.10
CA ASN A 806 -11.92 43.64 3.75
C ASN A 806 -12.96 44.51 3.03
N GLY A 807 -13.65 45.41 3.72
CA GLY A 807 -14.72 46.27 3.16
C GLY A 807 -16.04 45.56 2.86
N SER A 808 -16.10 44.23 2.99
CA SER A 808 -17.27 43.38 2.81
C SER A 808 -17.82 42.89 4.15
N PRO A 809 -19.14 42.69 4.32
CA PRO A 809 -19.69 42.04 5.51
C PRO A 809 -19.35 40.53 5.51
N VAL A 810 -19.55 39.87 6.66
CA VAL A 810 -19.08 38.49 6.94
C VAL A 810 -19.90 37.38 6.24
N ASP A 811 -21.00 37.74 5.58
CA ASP A 811 -21.81 36.92 4.69
C ASP A 811 -21.37 37.00 3.20
N VAL A 812 -20.43 37.90 2.89
CA VAL A 812 -19.88 38.14 1.53
C VAL A 812 -18.37 37.82 1.45
N PHE A 813 -17.70 37.64 2.59
CA PHE A 813 -16.26 37.33 2.70
C PHE A 813 -15.96 35.83 2.65
#